data_AF-A0A1N5TYF5-F1
#
_entry.id   AF-A0A1N5TYF5-F1
#
_cell.length_a   1.000
_cell.length_b   1.000
_cell.length_c   1.000
_cell.angle_alpha   90.00
_cell.angle_beta   90.00
_cell.angle_gamma   90.00
#
_symmetry.space_group_name_H-M   'P 1'
#
loop_
_entity.id
_entity.type
_entity.pdbx_description
1 polymer ?
#
loop_
_entity_poly.entity_id
_entity_poly.type
_entity_poly.pdbx_seq_one_letter_code
_entity_poly.pdbx_strand_id
1 'polypeptide(L)'
;MTSDYARIRQENIREYGEGTRHLGFLQRLYADRTHFIFELLQNAEDARATQVSFVLEPERLIVSHDGRPFDEADVRGICGVGESTKDGDLTAIGRFGIGFKAVYAYTTMPEVHSGDEHLRIRHYVRPEPADPHEEVADDCTVFVFPFDRPDVPAESAYEEISDGLWDLDSVALLFLHNIQSLSFECDDGSFRMSRIRDENDPTRVALECQVDGDVSETEHWWVYGRTMDREDLAGRRVEVAFQRSGPEAGAPFERPGSSPLVAYFPTDKETRLGFLLQAPFRTTPARDNVPERDPLNIALIDEATGLLVNALQTLRDDGLLDLDVLDALPIDPGAFPEGGLLRRLFDGVRDALRDEGEAFFPTADGGFYVSIDLLRLPRGAGIRELLSPELLGRLVGADEPVCWPPAELSYERHRTLWDYLNRELGVAVITPDWLVGHLNPEFLSTADDGWLIRLYAVLARSPHLLSQLRRMPSLIRLEDGSHAAAFGADDRPGAYLPGPTPSEYPTVRRTIVADATARHFLTSLGLKEPDLVDEVLDKVLPRYRGSTVSVDDTRHRQDLDMIQQALRDVSRERRSALVEQLRQTAIVRARASNGTATAYRLPRGCYWADEDLEHYFKPTTRWFLGEDYEPYRAMLTELGVSEHVYVAERLATAAGYVVDAHFRGFHQRGIRGFDPDLDVDGLDAALANPDLRRSAYVWNRLLARRADRLRGFVETATRATYENATRRRKVTLPYRYATEHAWLPAPAGGWARPDELCLEDLPAEFQRHQGLADALGMISSEVEQLSSHVGLPVDMLRFLAENPEIRTELERKMAKALATAKPSTENISEVVAALDYAAELASAFARPSDGVAFDDDAPAHGHGQIGVPDLRRQRTVVDIADAREAEPLPADRHRVLPRKVWDAKDTAVRPFLMEQYAGRCQICDDTFPKRDGQPYFEAVSLVPYTKAAWVDRPGNALCLCATCAAKLLHGDVAGLDVLDQIRSWRTKVDGGDEAVLHLVLCGQPHTLNYTEKHLLDLQILLTEAEMTHDRYLQAPEGLAAAQAGGDHP
;
A
#
# COMPACT_ATOMS: atom_id res chain seq x y z
N MET A 1 -5.99 -81.23 -36.43
CA MET A 1 -6.63 -81.84 -37.61
C MET A 1 -7.60 -80.81 -38.15
N THR A 2 -7.54 -80.49 -39.44
CA THR A 2 -8.43 -79.51 -40.08
C THR A 2 -9.91 -79.83 -39.88
N SER A 3 -10.71 -78.80 -39.62
CA SER A 3 -12.14 -78.87 -39.37
C SER A 3 -12.97 -79.20 -40.62
N ASP A 4 -14.14 -79.80 -40.42
CA ASP A 4 -15.09 -80.06 -41.52
C ASP A 4 -15.87 -78.77 -41.90
N TYR A 5 -15.21 -77.90 -42.68
CA TYR A 5 -15.81 -76.68 -43.21
C TYR A 5 -17.08 -76.96 -44.05
N ALA A 6 -17.18 -78.13 -44.70
CA ALA A 6 -18.34 -78.49 -45.52
C ALA A 6 -19.57 -78.82 -44.67
N ARG A 7 -19.37 -79.39 -43.48
CA ARG A 7 -20.39 -79.55 -42.44
C ARG A 7 -20.74 -78.22 -41.78
N ILE A 8 -19.76 -77.45 -41.30
CA ILE A 8 -20.01 -76.16 -40.63
C ILE A 8 -20.75 -75.19 -41.58
N ARG A 9 -20.35 -75.13 -42.86
CA ARG A 9 -21.07 -74.34 -43.87
C ARG A 9 -22.51 -74.81 -44.09
N GLN A 10 -22.80 -76.11 -43.99
CA GLN A 10 -24.19 -76.63 -44.07
C GLN A 10 -24.99 -76.38 -42.79
N GLU A 11 -24.36 -76.46 -41.61
CA GLU A 11 -24.96 -76.10 -40.32
C GLU A 11 -25.38 -74.61 -40.37
N ASN A 12 -24.47 -73.72 -40.75
CA ASN A 12 -24.71 -72.27 -40.82
C ASN A 12 -25.71 -71.86 -41.93
N ILE A 13 -25.78 -72.59 -43.06
CA ILE A 13 -26.82 -72.37 -44.08
C ILE A 13 -28.21 -72.80 -43.60
N ARG A 14 -28.32 -73.78 -42.69
CA ARG A 14 -29.61 -74.18 -42.10
C ARG A 14 -30.07 -73.22 -41.01
N GLU A 15 -29.13 -72.66 -40.24
CA GLU A 15 -29.40 -71.73 -39.14
C GLU A 15 -29.71 -70.32 -39.65
N TYR A 16 -28.81 -69.71 -40.43
CA TYR A 16 -28.95 -68.34 -40.94
C TYR A 16 -29.65 -68.27 -42.31
N GLY A 17 -29.89 -69.42 -42.95
CA GLY A 17 -30.58 -69.51 -44.24
C GLY A 17 -29.71 -69.21 -45.47
N GLU A 18 -30.32 -69.37 -46.65
CA GLU A 18 -29.65 -69.17 -47.93
C GLU A 18 -29.40 -67.69 -48.28
N GLY A 19 -30.31 -66.79 -47.88
CA GLY A 19 -30.31 -65.37 -48.27
C GLY A 19 -29.60 -64.44 -47.29
N THR A 20 -28.31 -64.17 -47.53
CA THR A 20 -27.39 -63.49 -46.59
C THR A 20 -27.55 -61.97 -46.46
N ARG A 21 -28.49 -61.34 -47.19
CA ARG A 21 -28.69 -59.87 -47.16
C ARG A 21 -28.99 -59.31 -45.76
N HIS A 22 -29.63 -60.10 -44.89
CA HIS A 22 -29.96 -59.66 -43.54
C HIS A 22 -28.69 -59.52 -42.68
N LEU A 23 -27.69 -60.39 -42.84
CA LEU A 23 -26.40 -60.30 -42.13
C LEU A 23 -25.63 -59.00 -42.44
N GLY A 24 -25.98 -58.28 -43.51
CA GLY A 24 -25.44 -56.96 -43.83
C GLY A 24 -25.78 -55.84 -42.83
N PHE A 25 -26.60 -56.08 -41.80
CA PHE A 25 -26.70 -55.13 -40.67
C PHE A 25 -25.51 -55.21 -39.71
N LEU A 26 -24.76 -56.32 -39.70
CA LEU A 26 -23.67 -56.54 -38.74
C LEU A 26 -22.52 -55.54 -38.94
N GLN A 27 -22.24 -55.17 -40.19
CA GLN A 27 -21.31 -54.08 -40.56
C GLN A 27 -21.71 -52.69 -40.03
N ARG A 28 -22.94 -52.52 -39.54
CA ARG A 28 -23.54 -51.23 -39.15
C ARG A 28 -23.84 -51.13 -37.66
N LEU A 29 -23.28 -52.06 -36.87
CA LEU A 29 -23.39 -52.04 -35.39
C LEU A 29 -22.32 -51.15 -34.74
N TYR A 30 -21.23 -50.92 -35.46
CA TYR A 30 -20.16 -50.00 -35.11
C TYR A 30 -20.34 -48.70 -35.92
N ALA A 31 -20.06 -47.55 -35.28
CA ALA A 31 -20.18 -46.24 -35.92
C ALA A 31 -18.91 -45.90 -36.72
N ASP A 32 -17.75 -46.24 -36.15
CA ASP A 32 -16.48 -46.31 -36.84
C ASP A 32 -16.32 -47.68 -37.53
N ARG A 33 -15.61 -47.69 -38.66
CA ARG A 33 -15.24 -48.87 -39.43
C ARG A 33 -13.92 -49.47 -38.95
N THR A 34 -12.98 -48.68 -38.41
CA THR A 34 -11.65 -49.14 -37.97
C THR A 34 -11.69 -50.00 -36.70
N HIS A 35 -12.77 -49.89 -35.91
CA HIS A 35 -13.03 -50.58 -34.64
C HIS A 35 -12.74 -52.10 -34.64
N PHE A 36 -12.70 -52.76 -35.80
CA PHE A 36 -12.25 -54.14 -35.90
C PHE A 36 -10.84 -54.37 -35.32
N ILE A 37 -9.96 -53.36 -35.29
CA ILE A 37 -8.61 -53.42 -34.70
C ILE A 37 -8.68 -53.86 -33.23
N PHE A 38 -9.51 -53.19 -32.42
CA PHE A 38 -9.70 -53.55 -31.01
C PHE A 38 -10.35 -54.93 -30.83
N GLU A 39 -11.25 -55.32 -31.72
CA GLU A 39 -11.85 -56.67 -31.72
C GLU A 39 -10.81 -57.75 -32.05
N LEU A 40 -9.87 -57.50 -32.97
CA LEU A 40 -8.76 -58.42 -33.26
C LEU A 40 -7.76 -58.51 -32.08
N LEU A 41 -7.41 -57.39 -31.45
CA LEU A 41 -6.60 -57.37 -30.23
C LEU A 41 -7.27 -58.14 -29.08
N GLN A 42 -8.60 -58.06 -28.95
CA GLN A 42 -9.36 -58.88 -27.99
C GLN A 42 -9.34 -60.37 -28.33
N ASN A 43 -9.49 -60.76 -29.60
CA ASN A 43 -9.37 -62.17 -30.00
C ASN A 43 -7.95 -62.73 -29.71
N ALA A 44 -6.91 -61.93 -29.92
CA ALA A 44 -5.53 -62.30 -29.60
C ALA A 44 -5.29 -62.43 -28.09
N GLU A 45 -5.80 -61.50 -27.27
CA GLU A 45 -5.72 -61.55 -25.80
C GLU A 45 -6.49 -62.76 -25.23
N ASP A 46 -7.68 -63.09 -25.75
CA ASP A 46 -8.44 -64.30 -25.40
C ASP A 46 -7.74 -65.60 -25.86
N ALA A 47 -6.99 -65.55 -26.96
CA ALA A 47 -6.09 -66.62 -27.42
C ALA A 47 -4.78 -66.69 -26.61
N ARG A 48 -4.55 -65.74 -25.69
CA ARG A 48 -3.33 -65.55 -24.87
C ARG A 48 -2.06 -65.30 -25.70
N ALA A 49 -2.20 -64.52 -26.76
CA ALA A 49 -1.07 -63.94 -27.46
C ALA A 49 -0.23 -63.07 -26.52
N THR A 50 1.10 -63.10 -26.69
CA THR A 50 2.02 -62.12 -26.12
C THR A 50 2.44 -61.06 -27.15
N GLN A 51 2.32 -61.36 -28.45
CA GLN A 51 2.68 -60.50 -29.56
C GLN A 51 1.57 -60.47 -30.62
N VAL A 52 1.28 -59.27 -31.14
CA VAL A 52 0.40 -59.07 -32.30
C VAL A 52 1.11 -58.17 -33.30
N SER A 53 0.99 -58.47 -34.60
CA SER A 53 1.52 -57.62 -35.67
C SER A 53 0.47 -57.35 -36.73
N PHE A 54 0.42 -56.11 -37.22
CA PHE A 54 -0.38 -55.66 -38.34
C PHE A 54 0.58 -55.28 -39.48
N VAL A 55 0.36 -55.81 -40.68
CA VAL A 55 1.12 -55.46 -41.89
C VAL A 55 0.13 -55.01 -42.96
N LEU A 56 0.18 -53.74 -43.33
CA LEU A 56 -0.76 -53.11 -44.23
C LEU A 56 -0.13 -52.89 -45.60
N GLU A 57 -0.70 -53.53 -46.61
CA GLU A 57 -0.32 -53.44 -48.02
C GLU A 57 -1.41 -52.74 -48.84
N PRO A 58 -1.10 -52.13 -50.00
CA PRO A 58 -2.07 -51.41 -50.84
C PRO A 58 -3.32 -52.20 -51.29
N GLU A 59 -3.31 -53.53 -51.22
CA GLU A 59 -4.46 -54.39 -51.59
C GLU A 59 -4.97 -55.29 -50.44
N ARG A 60 -4.33 -55.30 -49.26
CA ARG A 60 -4.73 -56.15 -48.12
C ARG A 60 -4.16 -55.67 -46.77
N LEU A 61 -4.87 -55.99 -45.68
CA LEU A 61 -4.28 -56.02 -44.34
C LEU A 61 -3.99 -57.48 -43.93
N ILE A 62 -2.79 -57.74 -43.43
CA ILE A 62 -2.42 -58.99 -42.74
C ILE A 62 -2.35 -58.69 -41.22
N VAL A 63 -2.89 -59.58 -40.39
CA VAL A 63 -2.77 -59.48 -38.92
C VAL A 63 -2.35 -60.83 -38.35
N SER A 64 -1.28 -60.89 -37.57
CA SER A 64 -0.73 -62.12 -37.00
C SER A 64 -0.56 -62.06 -35.49
N HIS A 65 -0.66 -63.21 -34.82
CA HIS A 65 -0.39 -63.34 -33.38
C HIS A 65 0.15 -64.72 -32.97
N ASP A 66 0.92 -64.75 -31.88
CA ASP A 66 1.49 -65.96 -31.24
C ASP A 66 0.53 -66.67 -30.26
N GLY A 67 -0.69 -66.12 -30.10
CA GLY A 67 -1.76 -66.77 -29.32
C GLY A 67 -2.16 -68.13 -29.90
N ARG A 68 -2.74 -68.98 -29.04
CA ARG A 68 -2.99 -70.41 -29.31
C ARG A 68 -3.60 -70.69 -30.71
N PRO A 69 -3.24 -71.81 -31.36
CA PRO A 69 -3.91 -72.23 -32.59
C PRO A 69 -5.43 -72.44 -32.43
N PHE A 70 -6.16 -72.27 -33.54
CA PHE A 70 -7.61 -72.48 -33.64
C PHE A 70 -8.00 -73.95 -33.50
N ASP A 71 -9.21 -74.19 -32.97
CA ASP A 71 -9.90 -75.48 -33.01
C ASP A 71 -11.28 -75.42 -33.72
N GLU A 72 -11.99 -76.57 -33.80
CA GLU A 72 -13.33 -76.64 -34.45
C GLU A 72 -14.40 -75.79 -33.73
N ALA A 73 -14.19 -75.41 -32.46
CA ALA A 73 -15.06 -74.49 -31.74
C ALA A 73 -14.73 -73.02 -32.08
N ASP A 74 -13.45 -72.66 -32.27
CA ASP A 74 -13.06 -71.34 -32.76
C ASP A 74 -13.52 -71.12 -34.21
N VAL A 75 -13.30 -72.11 -35.08
CA VAL A 75 -13.79 -72.11 -36.48
C VAL A 75 -15.31 -71.97 -36.54
N ARG A 76 -16.07 -72.56 -35.59
CA ARG A 76 -17.51 -72.28 -35.46
C ARG A 76 -17.79 -70.87 -34.94
N GLY A 77 -17.11 -70.43 -33.89
CA GLY A 77 -17.33 -69.13 -33.25
C GLY A 77 -17.13 -67.97 -34.23
N ILE A 78 -16.00 -67.96 -34.95
CA ILE A 78 -15.69 -66.94 -35.96
C ILE A 78 -16.66 -66.97 -37.15
N CYS A 79 -17.28 -68.13 -37.44
CA CYS A 79 -18.29 -68.30 -38.47
C CYS A 79 -19.74 -68.13 -37.99
N GLY A 80 -20.01 -68.00 -36.69
CA GLY A 80 -21.37 -67.89 -36.12
C GLY A 80 -21.94 -66.47 -36.13
N VAL A 81 -23.25 -66.34 -35.88
CA VAL A 81 -23.95 -65.08 -35.56
C VAL A 81 -25.08 -65.39 -34.54
N GLY A 82 -24.71 -65.55 -33.28
CA GLY A 82 -25.64 -66.00 -32.24
C GLY A 82 -24.92 -66.37 -30.94
N GLU A 83 -25.68 -66.78 -29.92
CA GLU A 83 -25.13 -67.09 -28.60
C GLU A 83 -24.14 -68.25 -28.65
N SER A 84 -22.90 -68.00 -28.28
CA SER A 84 -21.91 -69.06 -28.07
C SER A 84 -22.26 -69.89 -26.83
N THR A 85 -21.95 -71.19 -26.86
CA THR A 85 -22.38 -72.18 -25.85
C THR A 85 -21.61 -72.10 -24.52
N LYS A 86 -21.22 -70.90 -24.08
CA LYS A 86 -20.54 -70.62 -22.81
C LYS A 86 -21.53 -70.04 -21.79
N ASP A 87 -22.49 -70.86 -21.36
CA ASP A 87 -23.40 -70.55 -20.24
C ASP A 87 -22.59 -70.35 -18.93
N GLY A 88 -22.19 -69.10 -18.66
CA GLY A 88 -21.50 -68.73 -17.43
C GLY A 88 -20.86 -67.34 -17.43
N ASP A 89 -20.16 -66.94 -18.51
CA ASP A 89 -19.33 -65.73 -18.48
C ASP A 89 -19.99 -64.51 -19.15
N LEU A 90 -20.54 -63.63 -18.31
CA LEU A 90 -21.25 -62.42 -18.74
C LEU A 90 -20.36 -61.19 -19.03
N THR A 91 -19.02 -61.31 -19.02
CA THR A 91 -18.12 -60.23 -19.51
C THR A 91 -17.01 -60.72 -20.45
N ALA A 92 -17.07 -61.95 -20.95
CA ALA A 92 -16.28 -62.31 -22.13
C ALA A 92 -16.77 -61.48 -23.32
N ILE A 93 -15.98 -60.48 -23.76
CA ILE A 93 -16.36 -59.53 -24.82
C ILE A 93 -16.21 -60.20 -26.19
N GLY A 94 -17.13 -61.13 -26.47
CA GLY A 94 -17.16 -61.92 -27.70
C GLY A 94 -18.46 -62.73 -27.93
N ARG A 95 -19.51 -62.51 -27.12
CA ARG A 95 -20.72 -63.37 -26.98
C ARG A 95 -21.43 -63.78 -28.29
N PHE A 96 -21.22 -63.06 -29.40
CA PHE A 96 -21.98 -63.23 -30.65
C PHE A 96 -21.14 -63.53 -31.90
N GLY A 97 -19.80 -63.52 -31.81
CA GLY A 97 -18.92 -63.52 -32.99
C GLY A 97 -19.05 -62.25 -33.87
N ILE A 98 -19.71 -61.20 -33.36
CA ILE A 98 -20.05 -59.97 -34.11
C ILE A 98 -18.82 -59.07 -34.33
N GLY A 99 -17.90 -59.00 -33.36
CA GLY A 99 -16.67 -58.22 -33.45
C GLY A 99 -15.86 -58.49 -34.71
N PHE A 100 -15.57 -59.77 -34.96
CA PHE A 100 -14.89 -60.19 -36.19
C PHE A 100 -15.68 -59.83 -37.47
N LYS A 101 -17.01 -59.63 -37.42
CA LYS A 101 -17.76 -59.21 -38.61
C LYS A 101 -17.49 -57.75 -38.99
N ALA A 102 -16.87 -56.95 -38.12
CA ALA A 102 -16.46 -55.58 -38.43
C ALA A 102 -15.42 -55.54 -39.57
N VAL A 103 -14.55 -56.56 -39.73
CA VAL A 103 -13.56 -56.61 -40.83
C VAL A 103 -14.21 -56.56 -42.22
N TYR A 104 -15.47 -56.99 -42.33
CA TYR A 104 -16.23 -56.89 -43.58
C TYR A 104 -16.57 -55.44 -43.99
N ALA A 105 -16.24 -54.44 -43.15
CA ALA A 105 -16.18 -53.04 -43.55
C ALA A 105 -15.19 -52.81 -44.72
N TYR A 106 -14.19 -53.67 -44.89
CA TYR A 106 -13.14 -53.56 -45.91
C TYR A 106 -13.02 -54.79 -46.84
N THR A 107 -13.35 -56.00 -46.36
CA THR A 107 -13.30 -57.24 -47.16
C THR A 107 -14.67 -57.91 -47.36
N THR A 108 -14.82 -58.78 -48.36
CA THR A 108 -15.97 -59.69 -48.54
C THR A 108 -15.64 -61.16 -48.28
N MET A 109 -14.34 -61.50 -48.22
CA MET A 109 -13.81 -62.85 -48.08
C MET A 109 -12.52 -62.88 -47.22
N PRO A 110 -12.60 -62.58 -45.90
CA PRO A 110 -11.47 -62.72 -44.99
C PRO A 110 -10.95 -64.16 -44.93
N GLU A 111 -9.63 -64.32 -44.88
CA GLU A 111 -8.94 -65.60 -44.71
C GLU A 111 -8.33 -65.74 -43.31
N VAL A 112 -8.22 -66.98 -42.83
CA VAL A 112 -7.71 -67.34 -41.50
C VAL A 112 -6.83 -68.57 -41.65
N HIS A 113 -5.60 -68.50 -41.14
CA HIS A 113 -4.61 -69.56 -41.18
C HIS A 113 -4.04 -69.76 -39.77
N SER A 114 -4.17 -70.95 -39.20
CA SER A 114 -3.77 -71.24 -37.82
C SER A 114 -3.54 -72.74 -37.65
N GLY A 115 -2.27 -73.16 -37.57
CA GLY A 115 -1.89 -74.57 -37.58
C GLY A 115 -2.49 -75.34 -38.77
N ASP A 116 -3.23 -76.43 -38.48
CA ASP A 116 -3.93 -77.26 -39.49
C ASP A 116 -5.13 -76.56 -40.17
N GLU A 117 -5.58 -75.40 -39.70
CA GLU A 117 -6.77 -74.70 -40.20
C GLU A 117 -6.41 -73.62 -41.22
N HIS A 118 -6.90 -73.74 -42.46
CA HIS A 118 -6.79 -72.72 -43.51
C HIS A 118 -8.16 -72.52 -44.17
N LEU A 119 -8.82 -71.40 -43.91
CA LEU A 119 -10.17 -71.13 -44.39
C LEU A 119 -10.38 -69.69 -44.83
N ARG A 120 -11.29 -69.51 -45.79
CA ARG A 120 -11.86 -68.22 -46.23
C ARG A 120 -13.34 -68.17 -45.87
N ILE A 121 -13.80 -67.11 -45.24
CA ILE A 121 -15.18 -67.01 -44.72
C ILE A 121 -16.01 -66.15 -45.66
N ARG A 122 -16.91 -66.76 -46.42
CA ARG A 122 -17.79 -66.03 -47.35
C ARG A 122 -19.09 -65.63 -46.68
N HIS A 123 -19.60 -64.45 -47.04
CA HIS A 123 -20.90 -63.94 -46.59
C HIS A 123 -21.08 -64.03 -45.05
N TYR A 124 -20.10 -63.57 -44.28
CA TYR A 124 -20.08 -63.53 -42.81
C TYR A 124 -20.01 -64.89 -42.07
N VAL A 125 -20.53 -65.98 -42.65
CA VAL A 125 -20.82 -67.24 -41.90
C VAL A 125 -20.48 -68.53 -42.63
N ARG A 126 -19.91 -68.50 -43.83
CA ARG A 126 -19.73 -69.71 -44.68
C ARG A 126 -18.24 -70.01 -44.89
N PRO A 127 -17.62 -70.88 -44.07
CA PRO A 127 -16.22 -71.27 -44.28
C PRO A 127 -16.09 -72.11 -45.55
N GLU A 128 -15.08 -71.79 -46.37
CA GLU A 128 -14.62 -72.56 -47.52
C GLU A 128 -13.10 -72.76 -47.36
N PRO A 129 -12.49 -73.85 -47.86
CA PRO A 129 -11.04 -74.04 -47.76
C PRO A 129 -10.28 -72.88 -48.43
N ALA A 130 -9.25 -72.40 -47.75
CA ALA A 130 -8.21 -71.57 -48.34
C ALA A 130 -6.98 -72.42 -48.65
N ASP A 131 -6.12 -71.91 -49.53
CA ASP A 131 -4.80 -72.48 -49.77
C ASP A 131 -3.87 -72.05 -48.60
N PRO A 132 -2.85 -72.83 -48.21
CA PRO A 132 -1.92 -72.43 -47.15
C PRO A 132 -1.20 -71.12 -47.51
N HIS A 133 -1.17 -70.15 -46.59
CA HIS A 133 -0.44 -68.89 -46.78
C HIS A 133 1.06 -69.12 -46.51
N GLU A 134 1.94 -68.75 -47.45
CA GLU A 134 3.35 -69.19 -47.47
C GLU A 134 4.20 -68.68 -46.29
N GLU A 135 3.70 -67.70 -45.53
CA GLU A 135 4.40 -67.02 -44.43
C GLU A 135 3.93 -67.44 -43.02
N VAL A 136 3.03 -68.44 -42.92
CA VAL A 136 2.52 -68.92 -41.62
C VAL A 136 3.58 -69.77 -40.92
N ALA A 137 4.11 -69.27 -39.80
CA ALA A 137 4.88 -70.09 -38.86
C ALA A 137 3.95 -71.08 -38.12
N ASP A 138 4.42 -72.31 -37.87
CA ASP A 138 3.60 -73.44 -37.36
C ASP A 138 2.79 -73.12 -36.08
N ASP A 139 3.31 -72.25 -35.21
CA ASP A 139 2.72 -71.87 -33.92
C ASP A 139 1.91 -70.54 -33.96
N CYS A 140 1.80 -69.88 -35.11
CA CYS A 140 1.11 -68.57 -35.25
C CYS A 140 -0.29 -68.69 -35.86
N THR A 141 -1.14 -67.72 -35.52
CA THR A 141 -2.38 -67.43 -36.25
C THR A 141 -2.18 -66.21 -37.13
N VAL A 142 -2.66 -66.27 -38.38
CA VAL A 142 -2.61 -65.20 -39.37
C VAL A 142 -4.00 -64.99 -39.98
N PHE A 143 -4.48 -63.76 -39.97
CA PHE A 143 -5.66 -63.29 -40.69
C PHE A 143 -5.22 -62.50 -41.91
N VAL A 144 -5.94 -62.66 -43.02
CA VAL A 144 -5.73 -61.87 -44.25
C VAL A 144 -7.05 -61.23 -44.65
N PHE A 145 -7.02 -59.92 -44.88
CA PHE A 145 -8.19 -59.10 -45.23
C PHE A 145 -7.94 -58.40 -46.57
N PRO A 146 -8.22 -59.06 -47.71
CA PRO A 146 -8.13 -58.43 -49.03
C PRO A 146 -9.12 -57.28 -49.17
N PHE A 147 -8.74 -56.19 -49.82
CA PHE A 147 -9.62 -55.05 -50.10
C PHE A 147 -10.50 -55.32 -51.34
N ASP A 148 -11.18 -56.48 -51.34
CA ASP A 148 -12.01 -57.00 -52.44
C ASP A 148 -13.42 -56.42 -52.50
N ARG A 149 -13.72 -55.41 -51.65
CA ARG A 149 -15.06 -54.86 -51.46
C ARG A 149 -15.44 -53.84 -52.55
N PRO A 150 -16.47 -54.09 -53.38
CA PRO A 150 -16.71 -53.31 -54.61
C PRO A 150 -17.28 -51.90 -54.39
N ASP A 151 -17.70 -51.55 -53.16
CA ASP A 151 -18.18 -50.22 -52.78
C ASP A 151 -17.18 -49.42 -51.91
N VAL A 152 -15.95 -49.93 -51.75
CA VAL A 152 -14.85 -49.29 -51.00
C VAL A 152 -13.56 -49.40 -51.83
N PRO A 153 -12.96 -48.31 -52.33
CA PRO A 153 -11.67 -48.35 -53.01
C PRO A 153 -10.57 -48.89 -52.09
N ALA A 154 -9.63 -49.68 -52.64
CA ALA A 154 -8.49 -50.21 -51.87
C ALA A 154 -7.60 -49.09 -51.31
N GLU A 155 -7.41 -48.01 -52.07
CA GLU A 155 -6.75 -46.76 -51.66
C GLU A 155 -7.38 -46.20 -50.37
N SER A 156 -8.70 -46.01 -50.34
CA SER A 156 -9.41 -45.53 -49.14
C SER A 156 -9.51 -46.57 -48.01
N ALA A 157 -9.40 -47.86 -48.31
CA ALA A 157 -9.28 -48.90 -47.29
C ALA A 157 -7.90 -48.85 -46.61
N TYR A 158 -6.84 -48.62 -47.38
CA TYR A 158 -5.47 -48.40 -46.87
C TYR A 158 -5.42 -47.12 -46.03
N GLU A 159 -5.92 -45.99 -46.54
CA GLU A 159 -5.98 -44.70 -45.81
C GLU A 159 -6.69 -44.86 -44.46
N GLU A 160 -7.96 -45.32 -44.45
CA GLU A 160 -8.75 -45.47 -43.22
C GLU A 160 -8.13 -46.43 -42.19
N ILE A 161 -7.45 -47.49 -42.64
CA ILE A 161 -6.81 -48.47 -41.74
C ILE A 161 -5.45 -47.96 -41.23
N SER A 162 -4.70 -47.23 -42.06
CA SER A 162 -3.43 -46.62 -41.67
C SER A 162 -3.67 -45.55 -40.59
N ASP A 163 -4.60 -44.62 -40.85
CA ASP A 163 -5.01 -43.60 -39.88
C ASP A 163 -5.45 -44.26 -38.55
N GLY A 164 -6.35 -45.25 -38.61
CA GLY A 164 -6.87 -45.95 -37.43
C GLY A 164 -5.86 -46.83 -36.68
N LEU A 165 -4.68 -47.11 -37.25
CA LEU A 165 -3.58 -47.77 -36.57
C LEU A 165 -2.57 -46.77 -36.01
N TRP A 166 -2.30 -45.66 -36.71
CA TRP A 166 -1.46 -44.56 -36.20
C TRP A 166 -2.12 -43.78 -35.05
N ASP A 167 -3.45 -43.63 -35.04
CA ASP A 167 -4.22 -43.03 -33.94
C ASP A 167 -4.35 -43.94 -32.69
N LEU A 168 -3.74 -45.13 -32.69
CA LEU A 168 -3.85 -46.08 -31.58
C LEU A 168 -2.97 -45.66 -30.39
N ASP A 169 -3.61 -45.30 -29.27
CA ASP A 169 -2.94 -44.95 -28.02
C ASP A 169 -2.21 -46.15 -27.39
N SER A 170 -0.96 -45.97 -26.94
CA SER A 170 -0.18 -47.00 -26.23
C SER A 170 -0.86 -47.52 -24.96
N VAL A 171 -1.73 -46.70 -24.34
CA VAL A 171 -2.62 -47.06 -23.22
C VAL A 171 -3.50 -48.28 -23.54
N ALA A 172 -3.75 -48.58 -24.82
CA ALA A 172 -4.42 -49.81 -25.26
C ALA A 172 -3.76 -51.09 -24.74
N LEU A 173 -2.44 -51.08 -24.45
CA LEU A 173 -1.73 -52.22 -23.85
C LEU A 173 -1.76 -52.22 -22.31
N LEU A 174 -1.98 -51.06 -21.66
CA LEU A 174 -1.73 -50.83 -20.24
C LEU A 174 -2.44 -51.82 -19.29
N PHE A 175 -3.65 -52.22 -19.64
CA PHE A 175 -4.52 -53.08 -18.83
C PHE A 175 -4.69 -54.51 -19.38
N LEU A 176 -4.07 -54.84 -20.52
CA LEU A 176 -4.08 -56.21 -21.05
C LEU A 176 -3.32 -57.16 -20.10
N HIS A 177 -3.54 -58.46 -20.21
CA HIS A 177 -2.94 -59.42 -19.28
C HIS A 177 -1.91 -60.33 -19.97
N ASN A 178 -2.10 -60.65 -21.25
CA ASN A 178 -1.23 -61.55 -22.00
C ASN A 178 -0.38 -60.79 -23.03
N ILE A 179 -0.98 -59.89 -23.81
CA ILE A 179 -0.27 -59.09 -24.83
C ILE A 179 0.76 -58.16 -24.17
N GLN A 180 1.99 -58.24 -24.67
CA GLN A 180 3.16 -57.49 -24.22
C GLN A 180 3.71 -56.57 -25.31
N SER A 181 3.53 -56.90 -26.59
CA SER A 181 3.94 -56.02 -27.70
C SER A 181 2.97 -56.06 -28.89
N LEU A 182 2.81 -54.90 -29.51
CA LEU A 182 2.07 -54.69 -30.75
C LEU A 182 3.00 -54.03 -31.77
N SER A 183 3.06 -54.53 -33.00
CA SER A 183 3.75 -53.88 -34.11
C SER A 183 2.83 -53.57 -35.30
N PHE A 184 3.17 -52.49 -36.01
CA PHE A 184 2.54 -52.08 -37.26
C PHE A 184 3.62 -51.77 -38.31
N GLU A 185 3.39 -52.18 -39.55
CA GLU A 185 4.26 -51.93 -40.69
C GLU A 185 3.41 -51.62 -41.93
N CYS A 186 3.75 -50.56 -42.67
CA CYS A 186 3.10 -50.13 -43.91
C CYS A 186 4.12 -49.44 -44.84
N ASP A 187 3.73 -49.08 -46.08
CA ASP A 187 4.63 -48.40 -47.04
C ASP A 187 5.10 -47.01 -46.55
N ASP A 188 4.35 -46.38 -45.63
CA ASP A 188 4.63 -45.04 -45.10
C ASP A 188 5.49 -45.03 -43.83
N GLY A 189 5.70 -46.18 -43.18
CA GLY A 189 6.47 -46.30 -41.94
C GLY A 189 6.03 -47.46 -41.04
N SER A 190 6.62 -47.54 -39.84
CA SER A 190 6.39 -48.61 -38.88
C SER A 190 6.37 -48.12 -37.44
N PHE A 191 5.63 -48.81 -36.56
CA PHE A 191 5.73 -48.62 -35.11
C PHE A 191 5.72 -49.93 -34.32
N ARG A 192 6.21 -49.85 -33.08
CA ARG A 192 6.10 -50.92 -32.08
C ARG A 192 5.80 -50.34 -30.70
N MET A 193 4.67 -50.73 -30.14
CA MET A 193 4.30 -50.48 -28.76
C MET A 193 4.67 -51.69 -27.90
N SER A 194 5.34 -51.47 -26.78
CA SER A 194 5.78 -52.53 -25.86
C SER A 194 5.42 -52.17 -24.42
N ARG A 195 4.88 -53.14 -23.67
CA ARG A 195 4.51 -53.00 -22.26
C ARG A 195 5.50 -53.76 -21.37
N ILE A 196 6.27 -53.00 -20.60
CA ILE A 196 7.31 -53.48 -19.71
C ILE A 196 6.82 -53.37 -18.27
N ARG A 197 7.06 -54.37 -17.43
CA ARG A 197 6.81 -54.32 -15.97
C ARG A 197 8.13 -54.38 -15.22
N ASP A 198 8.25 -53.67 -14.09
CA ASP A 198 9.41 -53.77 -13.21
C ASP A 198 9.43 -55.16 -12.53
N GLU A 199 10.57 -55.87 -12.59
CA GLU A 199 10.75 -57.19 -11.99
C GLU A 199 10.63 -57.17 -10.45
N ASN A 200 10.86 -56.01 -9.83
CA ASN A 200 10.89 -55.82 -8.38
C ASN A 200 9.55 -55.33 -7.82
N ASP A 201 8.79 -54.58 -8.63
CA ASP A 201 7.50 -53.99 -8.26
C ASP A 201 6.51 -54.12 -9.44
N PRO A 202 5.66 -55.17 -9.46
CA PRO A 202 4.76 -55.43 -10.58
C PRO A 202 3.61 -54.42 -10.70
N THR A 203 3.51 -53.41 -9.81
CA THR A 203 2.64 -52.25 -10.02
C THR A 203 3.25 -51.25 -11.00
N ARG A 204 4.58 -51.20 -11.14
CA ARG A 204 5.25 -50.27 -12.05
C ARG A 204 5.24 -50.83 -13.47
N VAL A 205 4.59 -50.09 -14.35
CA VAL A 205 4.50 -50.38 -15.77
C VAL A 205 5.17 -49.24 -16.55
N ALA A 206 5.77 -49.58 -17.69
CA ALA A 206 6.17 -48.63 -18.71
C ALA A 206 5.55 -49.04 -20.05
N LEU A 207 5.18 -48.05 -20.85
CA LEU A 207 4.70 -48.22 -22.22
C LEU A 207 5.72 -47.53 -23.12
N GLU A 208 6.41 -48.28 -23.97
CA GLU A 208 7.43 -47.77 -24.88
C GLU A 208 6.87 -47.81 -26.30
N CYS A 209 6.89 -46.67 -27.00
CA CYS A 209 6.53 -46.59 -28.41
C CYS A 209 7.76 -46.27 -29.25
N GLN A 210 8.14 -47.21 -30.11
CA GLN A 210 9.19 -47.07 -31.11
C GLN A 210 8.55 -46.76 -32.47
N VAL A 211 9.11 -45.82 -33.23
CA VAL A 211 8.71 -45.49 -34.61
C VAL A 211 9.95 -45.64 -35.50
N ASP A 212 9.84 -46.45 -36.56
CA ASP A 212 10.94 -46.84 -37.46
C ASP A 212 12.22 -47.36 -36.75
N GLY A 213 12.05 -47.88 -35.53
CA GLY A 213 13.10 -48.46 -34.68
C GLY A 213 13.76 -47.48 -33.70
N ASP A 214 13.47 -46.17 -33.78
CA ASP A 214 13.86 -45.19 -32.76
C ASP A 214 12.75 -45.06 -31.70
N VAL A 215 13.11 -44.91 -30.42
CA VAL A 215 12.14 -44.68 -29.34
C VAL A 215 11.56 -43.27 -29.48
N SER A 216 10.27 -43.18 -29.81
CA SER A 216 9.54 -41.92 -29.96
C SER A 216 8.99 -41.43 -28.62
N GLU A 217 8.46 -42.34 -27.80
CA GLU A 217 7.80 -42.02 -26.54
C GLU A 217 7.97 -43.14 -25.51
N THR A 218 7.98 -42.78 -24.22
CA THR A 218 7.96 -43.76 -23.13
C THR A 218 7.17 -43.21 -21.95
N GLU A 219 6.01 -43.79 -21.71
CA GLU A 219 5.19 -43.48 -20.54
C GLU A 219 5.54 -44.38 -19.35
N HIS A 220 5.27 -43.89 -18.15
CA HIS A 220 5.45 -44.64 -16.91
C HIS A 220 4.22 -44.53 -16.02
N TRP A 221 3.84 -45.65 -15.40
CA TRP A 221 2.58 -45.78 -14.66
C TRP A 221 2.76 -46.57 -13.36
N TRP A 222 1.98 -46.23 -12.32
CA TRP A 222 1.67 -47.10 -11.18
C TRP A 222 0.28 -47.70 -11.38
N VAL A 223 0.20 -49.01 -11.59
CA VAL A 223 -1.02 -49.77 -11.86
C VAL A 223 -1.37 -50.64 -10.65
N TYR A 224 -2.42 -50.26 -9.93
CA TYR A 224 -2.97 -51.02 -8.80
C TYR A 224 -4.17 -51.84 -9.27
N GLY A 225 -4.25 -53.12 -8.89
CA GLY A 225 -5.29 -54.02 -9.39
C GLY A 225 -5.80 -55.03 -8.37
N ARG A 226 -7.13 -55.22 -8.31
CA ARG A 226 -7.81 -56.19 -7.45
C ARG A 226 -8.53 -57.23 -8.30
N THR A 227 -8.25 -58.51 -8.05
CA THR A 227 -9.04 -59.62 -8.60
C THR A 227 -10.31 -59.80 -7.76
N MET A 228 -11.44 -60.09 -8.43
CA MET A 228 -12.76 -60.23 -7.82
C MET A 228 -13.07 -61.68 -7.41
N ASP A 229 -13.50 -61.88 -6.16
CA ASP A 229 -13.94 -63.18 -5.61
C ASP A 229 -15.47 -63.37 -5.65
N ARG A 230 -16.23 -62.36 -6.07
CA ARG A 230 -17.70 -62.36 -6.07
C ARG A 230 -18.24 -63.30 -7.16
N GLU A 231 -19.23 -64.13 -6.86
CA GLU A 231 -19.69 -65.25 -7.73
C GLU A 231 -20.14 -64.82 -9.14
N ASP A 232 -20.61 -63.59 -9.32
CA ASP A 232 -21.02 -62.97 -10.59
C ASP A 232 -19.88 -62.23 -11.33
N LEU A 233 -18.73 -62.04 -10.68
CA LEU A 233 -17.54 -61.31 -11.14
C LEU A 233 -16.24 -62.15 -11.07
N ALA A 234 -16.32 -63.42 -10.69
CA ALA A 234 -15.18 -64.22 -10.22
C ALA A 234 -14.01 -64.28 -11.21
N GLY A 235 -12.79 -64.01 -10.72
CA GLY A 235 -11.55 -64.05 -11.49
C GLY A 235 -11.29 -62.82 -12.37
N ARG A 236 -12.23 -61.89 -12.51
CA ARG A 236 -12.05 -60.63 -13.25
C ARG A 236 -11.28 -59.61 -12.41
N ARG A 237 -10.70 -58.59 -13.04
CA ARG A 237 -9.94 -57.52 -12.37
C ARG A 237 -10.60 -56.16 -12.49
N VAL A 238 -10.42 -55.35 -11.47
CA VAL A 238 -10.63 -53.89 -11.48
C VAL A 238 -9.26 -53.28 -11.24
N GLU A 239 -8.88 -52.27 -12.03
CA GLU A 239 -7.53 -51.71 -12.01
C GLU A 239 -7.57 -50.17 -12.12
N VAL A 240 -6.66 -49.48 -11.43
CA VAL A 240 -6.48 -48.02 -11.52
C VAL A 240 -5.02 -47.71 -11.82
N ALA A 241 -4.77 -46.78 -12.74
CA ALA A 241 -3.43 -46.41 -13.16
C ALA A 241 -3.17 -44.90 -13.05
N PHE A 242 -2.15 -44.55 -12.28
CA PHE A 242 -1.64 -43.18 -12.13
C PHE A 242 -0.38 -43.02 -12.99
N GLN A 243 -0.27 -41.96 -13.79
CA GLN A 243 0.94 -41.70 -14.58
C GLN A 243 2.02 -41.07 -13.69
N ARG A 244 3.29 -41.27 -14.03
CA ARG A 244 4.45 -40.72 -13.31
C ARG A 244 5.51 -40.24 -14.30
N SER A 245 6.20 -39.16 -13.97
CA SER A 245 7.09 -38.44 -14.91
C SER A 245 8.44 -39.14 -15.20
N GLY A 246 8.57 -40.43 -14.92
CA GLY A 246 9.87 -41.12 -14.99
C GLY A 246 9.85 -42.57 -14.50
N PRO A 247 10.92 -43.35 -14.80
CA PRO A 247 11.02 -44.75 -14.43
C PRO A 247 11.39 -44.97 -12.96
N GLU A 248 11.89 -43.94 -12.27
CA GLU A 248 12.36 -44.00 -10.88
C GLU A 248 11.24 -44.33 -9.89
N ALA A 249 11.59 -44.98 -8.77
CA ALA A 249 10.63 -45.39 -7.74
C ALA A 249 9.89 -44.21 -7.09
N GLY A 250 10.58 -43.07 -6.95
CA GLY A 250 10.04 -41.80 -6.45
C GLY A 250 9.88 -40.74 -7.54
N ALA A 251 9.63 -41.15 -8.79
CA ALA A 251 9.22 -40.20 -9.82
C ALA A 251 7.89 -39.52 -9.42
N PRO A 252 7.75 -38.19 -9.56
CA PRO A 252 6.49 -37.50 -9.27
C PRO A 252 5.31 -38.03 -10.08
N PHE A 253 4.11 -37.86 -9.54
CA PHE A 253 2.87 -38.05 -10.29
C PHE A 253 2.79 -37.08 -11.48
N GLU A 254 2.22 -37.55 -12.58
CA GLU A 254 1.89 -36.73 -13.75
C GLU A 254 0.45 -36.99 -14.16
N ARG A 255 -0.25 -35.96 -14.66
CA ARG A 255 -1.66 -36.09 -15.05
C ARG A 255 -1.77 -36.43 -16.54
N PRO A 256 -2.42 -37.54 -16.93
CA PRO A 256 -2.54 -37.91 -18.34
C PRO A 256 -3.38 -36.91 -19.12
N GLY A 257 -3.07 -36.78 -20.42
CA GLY A 257 -3.73 -35.82 -21.32
C GLY A 257 -5.20 -36.14 -21.63
N SER A 258 -5.59 -37.41 -21.50
CA SER A 258 -6.95 -37.91 -21.61
C SER A 258 -7.32 -38.73 -20.36
N SER A 259 -8.61 -38.99 -20.15
CA SER A 259 -9.06 -39.84 -19.03
C SER A 259 -10.23 -40.77 -19.40
N PRO A 260 -10.14 -41.54 -20.51
CA PRO A 260 -11.21 -42.43 -20.96
C PRO A 260 -11.50 -43.52 -19.92
N LEU A 261 -12.76 -43.91 -19.79
CA LEU A 261 -13.15 -45.07 -18.99
C LEU A 261 -12.72 -46.35 -19.73
N VAL A 262 -11.86 -47.17 -19.13
CA VAL A 262 -11.27 -48.33 -19.80
C VAL A 262 -12.14 -49.57 -19.57
N ALA A 263 -12.62 -50.15 -20.66
CA ALA A 263 -13.32 -51.44 -20.70
C ALA A 263 -12.44 -52.43 -21.48
N TYR A 264 -11.36 -52.89 -20.82
CA TYR A 264 -10.15 -53.52 -21.39
C TYR A 264 -9.32 -52.60 -22.30
N PHE A 265 -9.99 -51.89 -23.21
CA PHE A 265 -9.46 -50.83 -24.05
C PHE A 265 -10.17 -49.49 -23.71
N PRO A 266 -9.61 -48.33 -24.07
CA PRO A 266 -10.29 -47.04 -23.95
C PRO A 266 -11.71 -47.04 -24.54
N THR A 267 -12.55 -46.12 -24.04
CA THR A 267 -13.88 -45.83 -24.59
C THR A 267 -14.09 -44.33 -24.66
N ASP A 268 -14.96 -43.86 -25.56
CA ASP A 268 -15.33 -42.44 -25.75
C ASP A 268 -15.86 -41.75 -24.46
N LYS A 269 -16.15 -42.53 -23.41
CA LYS A 269 -16.64 -42.05 -22.13
C LYS A 269 -15.50 -41.51 -21.26
N GLU A 270 -15.14 -40.25 -21.51
CA GLU A 270 -14.27 -39.47 -20.63
C GLU A 270 -14.75 -39.43 -19.17
N THR A 271 -13.82 -39.69 -18.23
CA THR A 271 -14.11 -39.73 -16.77
C THR A 271 -13.81 -38.41 -16.06
N ARG A 272 -12.92 -37.58 -16.63
CA ARG A 272 -12.33 -36.37 -16.04
C ARG A 272 -11.47 -36.59 -14.79
N LEU A 273 -11.12 -37.85 -14.50
CA LEU A 273 -10.18 -38.19 -13.44
C LEU A 273 -8.76 -37.72 -13.83
N GLY A 274 -7.83 -37.70 -12.87
CA GLY A 274 -6.39 -37.55 -13.15
C GLY A 274 -5.66 -38.88 -13.22
N PHE A 275 -6.38 -39.98 -13.33
CA PHE A 275 -5.87 -41.35 -13.38
C PHE A 275 -6.82 -42.18 -14.26
N LEU A 276 -6.32 -43.26 -14.86
CA LEU A 276 -7.14 -44.15 -15.67
C LEU A 276 -7.84 -45.19 -14.80
N LEU A 277 -9.12 -45.45 -15.09
CA LEU A 277 -9.95 -46.42 -14.40
C LEU A 277 -10.36 -47.53 -15.36
N GLN A 278 -9.95 -48.76 -15.04
CA GLN A 278 -10.32 -49.98 -15.75
C GLN A 278 -11.24 -50.87 -14.91
N ALA A 279 -12.22 -51.47 -15.59
CA ALA A 279 -12.97 -52.63 -15.11
C ALA A 279 -13.57 -53.40 -16.30
N PRO A 280 -14.09 -54.63 -16.12
CA PRO A 280 -14.88 -55.35 -17.13
C PRO A 280 -16.30 -54.76 -17.28
N PHE A 281 -16.38 -53.46 -17.55
CA PHE A 281 -17.65 -52.76 -17.74
C PHE A 281 -18.41 -53.33 -18.93
N ARG A 282 -19.73 -53.46 -18.77
CA ARG A 282 -20.65 -53.63 -19.90
C ARG A 282 -20.77 -52.31 -20.63
N THR A 283 -20.40 -52.30 -21.90
CA THR A 283 -20.56 -51.16 -22.82
C THR A 283 -21.85 -51.26 -23.64
N THR A 284 -22.13 -50.21 -24.40
CA THR A 284 -22.93 -50.27 -25.62
C THR A 284 -22.25 -51.14 -26.70
N PRO A 285 -22.98 -51.60 -27.74
CA PRO A 285 -22.40 -52.34 -28.87
C PRO A 285 -21.34 -51.55 -29.66
N ALA A 286 -21.48 -50.22 -29.73
CA ALA A 286 -20.51 -49.33 -30.39
C ALA A 286 -19.40 -48.84 -29.44
N ARG A 287 -19.38 -49.31 -28.18
CA ARG A 287 -18.45 -48.94 -27.09
C ARG A 287 -18.40 -47.46 -26.68
N ASP A 288 -19.15 -46.59 -27.36
CA ASP A 288 -19.34 -45.16 -27.05
C ASP A 288 -19.79 -44.83 -25.62
N ASN A 289 -20.36 -45.78 -24.88
CA ASN A 289 -20.86 -45.52 -23.53
C ASN A 289 -20.92 -46.77 -22.62
N VAL A 290 -20.84 -46.53 -21.31
CA VAL A 290 -21.06 -47.52 -20.24
C VAL A 290 -22.40 -47.20 -19.55
N PRO A 291 -23.44 -48.06 -19.67
CA PRO A 291 -24.76 -47.82 -19.10
C PRO A 291 -24.74 -47.68 -17.57
N GLU A 292 -25.20 -46.51 -17.11
CA GLU A 292 -25.01 -46.03 -15.74
C GLU A 292 -25.94 -46.66 -14.69
N ARG A 293 -26.92 -47.43 -15.15
CA ARG A 293 -27.94 -48.09 -14.32
C ARG A 293 -27.85 -49.62 -14.38
N ASP A 294 -26.83 -50.17 -15.04
CA ASP A 294 -26.56 -51.61 -14.98
C ASP A 294 -26.01 -51.98 -13.58
N PRO A 295 -26.60 -52.96 -12.87
CA PRO A 295 -26.16 -53.31 -11.51
C PRO A 295 -24.73 -53.84 -11.40
N LEU A 296 -24.19 -54.45 -12.46
CA LEU A 296 -22.82 -54.96 -12.51
C LEU A 296 -21.84 -53.80 -12.74
N ASN A 297 -22.14 -52.86 -13.63
CA ASN A 297 -21.34 -51.62 -13.79
C ASN A 297 -21.28 -50.82 -12.49
N ILE A 298 -22.41 -50.71 -11.78
CA ILE A 298 -22.48 -50.09 -10.45
C ILE A 298 -21.57 -50.82 -9.45
N ALA A 299 -21.66 -52.16 -9.38
CA ALA A 299 -20.82 -52.97 -8.50
C ALA A 299 -19.31 -52.82 -8.78
N LEU A 300 -18.92 -52.71 -10.06
CA LEU A 300 -17.53 -52.49 -10.44
C LEU A 300 -17.00 -51.12 -9.98
N ILE A 301 -17.82 -50.06 -10.01
CA ILE A 301 -17.43 -48.75 -9.46
C ILE A 301 -17.31 -48.80 -7.94
N ASP A 302 -18.21 -49.48 -7.24
CA ASP A 302 -18.12 -49.61 -5.78
C ASP A 302 -16.81 -50.34 -5.37
N GLU A 303 -16.41 -51.38 -6.10
CA GLU A 303 -15.13 -52.09 -5.92
C GLU A 303 -13.91 -51.25 -6.35
N ALA A 304 -14.01 -50.50 -7.45
CA ALA A 304 -12.98 -49.57 -7.90
C ALA A 304 -12.72 -48.47 -6.87
N THR A 305 -13.76 -47.98 -6.21
CA THR A 305 -13.66 -47.00 -5.13
C THR A 305 -12.89 -47.59 -3.95
N GLY A 306 -13.22 -48.82 -3.56
CA GLY A 306 -12.47 -49.57 -2.55
C GLY A 306 -11.04 -49.93 -2.96
N LEU A 307 -10.71 -50.00 -4.25
CA LEU A 307 -9.33 -50.18 -4.73
C LEU A 307 -8.55 -48.86 -4.72
N LEU A 308 -9.18 -47.76 -5.13
CA LEU A 308 -8.60 -46.42 -5.15
C LEU A 308 -8.17 -45.96 -3.74
N VAL A 309 -9.00 -46.23 -2.72
CA VAL A 309 -8.63 -45.96 -1.32
C VAL A 309 -7.40 -46.77 -0.89
N ASN A 310 -7.32 -48.06 -1.22
CA ASN A 310 -6.12 -48.88 -0.97
C ASN A 310 -4.88 -48.37 -1.73
N ALA A 311 -5.05 -47.87 -2.96
CA ALA A 311 -3.96 -47.28 -3.74
C ALA A 311 -3.44 -45.99 -3.08
N LEU A 312 -4.33 -45.12 -2.59
CA LEU A 312 -3.96 -43.94 -1.80
C LEU A 312 -3.26 -44.30 -0.49
N GLN A 313 -3.68 -45.37 0.21
CA GLN A 313 -2.97 -45.88 1.39
C GLN A 313 -1.55 -46.37 1.02
N THR A 314 -1.39 -47.04 -0.12
CA THR A 314 -0.07 -47.52 -0.58
C THR A 314 0.83 -46.33 -0.95
N LEU A 315 0.33 -45.38 -1.75
CA LEU A 315 1.03 -44.15 -2.10
C LEU A 315 1.41 -43.32 -0.86
N ARG A 316 0.54 -43.27 0.17
CA ARG A 316 0.86 -42.66 1.47
C ARG A 316 2.00 -43.38 2.18
N ASP A 317 1.93 -44.70 2.30
CA ASP A 317 2.90 -45.51 3.05
C ASP A 317 4.28 -45.54 2.37
N ASP A 318 4.33 -45.40 1.03
CA ASP A 318 5.54 -45.21 0.23
C ASP A 318 6.05 -43.75 0.19
N GLY A 319 5.27 -42.78 0.70
CA GLY A 319 5.61 -41.35 0.71
C GLY A 319 5.40 -40.59 -0.61
N LEU A 320 4.58 -41.15 -1.51
CA LEU A 320 4.27 -40.68 -2.86
C LEU A 320 2.89 -40.00 -2.99
N LEU A 321 2.07 -39.99 -1.94
CA LEU A 321 0.79 -39.25 -1.93
C LEU A 321 1.08 -37.75 -1.74
N ASP A 322 1.11 -37.01 -2.83
CA ASP A 322 1.31 -35.56 -2.86
C ASP A 322 0.01 -34.77 -3.13
N LEU A 323 0.12 -33.47 -3.40
CA LEU A 323 -1.04 -32.61 -3.69
C LEU A 323 -1.62 -32.81 -5.09
N ASP A 324 -0.79 -33.18 -6.06
CA ASP A 324 -1.20 -33.33 -7.46
C ASP A 324 -1.93 -34.67 -7.65
N VAL A 325 -1.54 -35.72 -6.90
CA VAL A 325 -2.35 -36.94 -6.70
C VAL A 325 -3.70 -36.60 -6.06
N LEU A 326 -3.77 -35.67 -5.10
CA LEU A 326 -5.03 -35.26 -4.47
C LEU A 326 -5.92 -34.40 -5.41
N ASP A 327 -5.35 -33.56 -6.29
CA ASP A 327 -6.08 -32.86 -7.36
C ASP A 327 -6.43 -33.79 -8.56
N ALA A 328 -5.87 -34.99 -8.64
CA ALA A 328 -6.22 -36.05 -9.60
C ALA A 328 -7.47 -36.86 -9.21
N LEU A 329 -7.87 -36.81 -7.94
CA LEU A 329 -9.04 -37.51 -7.42
C LEU A 329 -10.37 -36.94 -7.93
N PRO A 330 -11.50 -37.67 -7.81
CA PRO A 330 -12.83 -37.12 -8.08
C PRO A 330 -13.23 -36.12 -6.98
N ILE A 331 -12.77 -34.87 -7.11
CA ILE A 331 -12.94 -33.81 -6.10
C ILE A 331 -13.76 -32.59 -6.58
N ASP A 332 -14.21 -32.56 -7.85
CA ASP A 332 -15.14 -31.53 -8.35
C ASP A 332 -16.60 -32.02 -8.31
N PRO A 333 -17.45 -31.50 -7.40
CA PRO A 333 -18.87 -31.87 -7.36
C PRO A 333 -19.64 -31.50 -8.64
N GLY A 334 -19.13 -30.55 -9.44
CA GLY A 334 -19.69 -30.15 -10.73
C GLY A 334 -19.40 -31.14 -11.86
N ALA A 335 -18.30 -31.87 -11.80
CA ALA A 335 -17.98 -32.96 -12.73
C ALA A 335 -18.77 -34.24 -12.44
N PHE A 336 -19.16 -34.47 -11.17
CA PHE A 336 -19.83 -35.70 -10.72
C PHE A 336 -21.26 -35.42 -10.20
N PRO A 337 -22.24 -35.16 -11.09
CA PRO A 337 -23.61 -34.83 -10.71
C PRO A 337 -24.37 -36.03 -10.12
N GLU A 338 -25.43 -35.73 -9.36
CA GLU A 338 -26.23 -36.75 -8.67
C GLU A 338 -26.94 -37.71 -9.64
N GLY A 339 -26.83 -39.01 -9.35
CA GLY A 339 -27.43 -40.08 -10.15
C GLY A 339 -26.60 -40.56 -11.35
N GLY A 340 -25.45 -39.94 -11.64
CA GLY A 340 -24.48 -40.44 -12.61
C GLY A 340 -23.62 -41.59 -12.05
N LEU A 341 -23.05 -42.42 -12.92
CA LEU A 341 -22.30 -43.62 -12.52
C LEU A 341 -21.07 -43.30 -11.63
N LEU A 342 -20.22 -42.36 -12.06
CA LEU A 342 -18.98 -41.98 -11.38
C LEU A 342 -19.20 -41.19 -10.09
N ARG A 343 -20.42 -40.74 -9.78
CA ARG A 343 -20.73 -40.08 -8.51
C ARG A 343 -20.51 -41.02 -7.32
N ARG A 344 -20.64 -42.33 -7.48
CA ARG A 344 -20.27 -43.32 -6.44
C ARG A 344 -18.79 -43.25 -6.06
N LEU A 345 -17.91 -43.06 -7.06
CA LEU A 345 -16.47 -42.89 -6.86
C LEU A 345 -16.18 -41.59 -6.10
N PHE A 346 -16.82 -40.48 -6.49
CA PHE A 346 -16.76 -39.21 -5.74
C PHE A 346 -17.24 -39.37 -4.28
N ASP A 347 -18.43 -39.94 -4.07
CA ASP A 347 -19.04 -40.06 -2.74
C ASP A 347 -18.19 -40.94 -1.81
N GLY A 348 -17.68 -42.08 -2.30
CA GLY A 348 -16.85 -42.97 -1.49
C GLY A 348 -15.42 -42.45 -1.25
N VAL A 349 -14.81 -41.74 -2.21
CA VAL A 349 -13.54 -41.03 -1.98
C VAL A 349 -13.72 -39.92 -0.95
N ARG A 350 -14.80 -39.13 -1.02
CA ARG A 350 -15.13 -38.12 -0.01
C ARG A 350 -15.30 -38.73 1.38
N ASP A 351 -16.00 -39.85 1.48
CA ASP A 351 -16.30 -40.44 2.78
C ASP A 351 -15.07 -41.17 3.37
N ALA A 352 -14.16 -41.70 2.55
CA ALA A 352 -12.84 -42.17 2.99
C ALA A 352 -11.90 -41.02 3.41
N LEU A 353 -11.88 -39.91 2.66
CA LEU A 353 -11.14 -38.68 3.00
C LEU A 353 -11.72 -37.92 4.23
N ARG A 354 -12.85 -38.37 4.77
CA ARG A 354 -13.45 -37.90 6.03
C ARG A 354 -13.20 -38.82 7.21
N ASP A 355 -12.64 -40.02 7.01
CA ASP A 355 -12.44 -40.97 8.11
C ASP A 355 -11.33 -40.45 9.04
N GLU A 356 -11.68 -40.19 10.30
CA GLU A 356 -10.75 -39.75 11.35
C GLU A 356 -9.67 -40.82 11.63
N GLY A 357 -9.90 -42.08 11.23
CA GLY A 357 -8.91 -43.16 11.31
C GLY A 357 -7.88 -43.19 10.18
N GLU A 358 -8.05 -42.44 9.08
CA GLU A 358 -7.16 -42.49 7.92
C GLU A 358 -6.40 -41.16 7.70
N ALA A 359 -5.07 -41.24 7.78
CA ALA A 359 -4.19 -40.08 7.59
C ALA A 359 -3.84 -39.87 6.11
N PHE A 360 -4.72 -39.24 5.32
CA PHE A 360 -4.48 -39.01 3.88
C PHE A 360 -3.82 -37.67 3.53
N PHE A 361 -3.73 -36.70 4.45
CA PHE A 361 -3.33 -35.33 4.09
C PHE A 361 -1.85 -35.07 4.42
N PRO A 362 -0.99 -34.79 3.42
CA PRO A 362 0.41 -34.46 3.68
C PRO A 362 0.53 -33.17 4.49
N THR A 363 1.58 -33.08 5.30
CA THR A 363 1.80 -31.97 6.24
C THR A 363 2.88 -30.99 5.79
N ALA A 364 2.84 -29.79 6.38
CA ALA A 364 3.70 -28.65 6.13
C ALA A 364 5.21 -28.87 6.23
N ASP A 365 5.63 -29.84 7.06
CA ASP A 365 7.03 -30.11 7.37
C ASP A 365 7.60 -31.30 6.55
N GLY A 366 6.74 -31.96 5.75
CA GLY A 366 7.09 -33.05 4.85
C GLY A 366 7.21 -34.42 5.54
N GLY A 367 6.95 -35.50 4.79
CA GLY A 367 7.15 -36.89 5.24
C GLY A 367 6.18 -37.42 6.30
N PHE A 368 5.17 -36.63 6.70
CA PHE A 368 4.11 -37.06 7.61
C PHE A 368 2.73 -36.70 7.06
N TYR A 369 1.76 -37.55 7.35
CA TYR A 369 0.35 -37.38 6.98
C TYR A 369 -0.53 -37.25 8.22
N VAL A 370 -1.67 -36.57 8.08
CA VAL A 370 -2.70 -36.42 9.13
C VAL A 370 -4.10 -36.73 8.61
N SER A 371 -4.99 -37.03 9.54
CA SER A 371 -6.44 -37.11 9.36
C SER A 371 -7.07 -35.73 9.11
N ILE A 372 -8.33 -35.71 8.67
CA ILE A 372 -9.05 -34.49 8.28
C ILE A 372 -9.26 -33.51 9.46
N ASP A 373 -9.46 -34.03 10.66
CA ASP A 373 -9.78 -33.29 11.87
C ASP A 373 -8.56 -32.56 12.46
N LEU A 374 -7.34 -33.04 12.18
CA LEU A 374 -6.08 -32.41 12.54
C LEU A 374 -5.55 -31.43 11.48
N LEU A 375 -6.13 -31.38 10.27
CA LEU A 375 -5.71 -30.47 9.20
C LEU A 375 -6.40 -29.09 9.30
N ARG A 376 -5.69 -27.98 9.05
CA ARG A 376 -6.31 -26.64 8.90
C ARG A 376 -5.80 -25.88 7.69
N LEU A 377 -6.63 -25.03 7.10
CA LEU A 377 -6.28 -24.27 5.88
C LEU A 377 -5.81 -22.84 6.23
N PRO A 378 -4.56 -22.43 5.94
CA PRO A 378 -4.05 -21.11 6.31
C PRO A 378 -4.43 -20.04 5.28
N ARG A 379 -5.25 -19.04 5.66
CA ARG A 379 -5.67 -17.96 4.75
C ARG A 379 -5.25 -16.58 5.27
N GLY A 380 -3.98 -16.25 5.03
CA GLY A 380 -3.39 -14.93 5.29
C GLY A 380 -1.87 -15.02 5.39
N ALA A 381 -1.16 -14.09 4.75
CA ALA A 381 0.30 -14.12 4.72
C ALA A 381 0.89 -13.92 6.12
N GLY A 382 1.66 -14.89 6.62
CA GLY A 382 2.27 -14.89 7.95
C GLY A 382 1.54 -15.73 9.02
N ILE A 383 0.39 -16.35 8.73
CA ILE A 383 -0.36 -17.15 9.72
C ILE A 383 0.37 -18.47 10.05
N ARG A 384 0.86 -19.18 9.04
CA ARG A 384 1.58 -20.46 9.16
C ARG A 384 2.86 -20.28 9.99
N GLU A 385 3.54 -19.16 9.81
CA GLU A 385 4.80 -18.78 10.45
C GLU A 385 4.61 -18.19 11.87
N LEU A 386 3.37 -17.85 12.22
CA LEU A 386 2.99 -17.37 13.55
C LEU A 386 2.53 -18.50 14.47
N LEU A 387 1.87 -19.53 13.91
CA LEU A 387 1.24 -20.60 14.64
C LEU A 387 1.87 -21.95 14.26
N SER A 388 2.78 -22.45 15.10
CA SER A 388 3.23 -23.85 15.01
C SER A 388 2.08 -24.82 15.34
N PRO A 389 2.17 -26.11 14.96
CA PRO A 389 1.07 -27.06 15.16
C PRO A 389 0.58 -27.18 16.62
N GLU A 390 1.46 -27.03 17.59
CA GLU A 390 1.13 -27.07 19.03
C GLU A 390 0.45 -25.77 19.50
N LEU A 391 0.83 -24.61 18.93
CA LEU A 391 0.15 -23.34 19.18
C LEU A 391 -1.23 -23.30 18.52
N LEU A 392 -1.37 -23.92 17.34
CA LEU A 392 -2.67 -24.05 16.67
C LEU A 392 -3.58 -25.01 17.43
N GLY A 393 -3.08 -26.18 17.84
CA GLY A 393 -3.79 -27.14 18.69
C GLY A 393 -4.34 -26.47 19.97
N ARG A 394 -3.48 -25.75 20.69
CA ARG A 394 -3.86 -24.93 21.87
C ARG A 394 -4.93 -23.87 21.60
N LEU A 395 -4.99 -23.30 20.39
CA LEU A 395 -5.98 -22.27 20.03
C LEU A 395 -7.32 -22.86 19.56
N VAL A 396 -7.34 -24.06 18.98
CA VAL A 396 -8.58 -24.77 18.64
C VAL A 396 -9.13 -25.63 19.79
N GLY A 397 -8.31 -25.89 20.82
CA GLY A 397 -8.68 -26.73 21.96
C GLY A 397 -8.45 -28.23 21.74
N ALA A 398 -7.52 -28.60 20.85
CA ALA A 398 -7.10 -29.99 20.66
C ALA A 398 -5.95 -30.36 21.60
N ASP A 399 -5.96 -31.59 22.11
CA ASP A 399 -4.85 -32.17 22.89
C ASP A 399 -3.65 -32.57 22.00
N GLU A 400 -3.88 -32.76 20.69
CA GLU A 400 -2.86 -33.14 19.70
C GLU A 400 -2.45 -31.94 18.81
N PRO A 401 -1.24 -31.97 18.20
CA PRO A 401 -0.79 -30.92 17.29
C PRO A 401 -1.66 -30.86 16.04
N VAL A 402 -2.08 -29.64 15.65
CA VAL A 402 -2.98 -29.42 14.51
C VAL A 402 -2.17 -28.85 13.36
N CYS A 403 -2.12 -29.58 12.25
CA CYS A 403 -1.15 -29.38 11.19
C CYS A 403 -1.64 -28.48 10.06
N TRP A 404 -0.68 -27.81 9.42
CA TRP A 404 -0.88 -27.13 8.14
C TRP A 404 -0.58 -28.12 6.99
N PRO A 405 -1.21 -27.97 5.81
CA PRO A 405 -0.84 -28.64 4.56
C PRO A 405 0.52 -28.13 4.01
N PRO A 406 1.06 -28.67 2.89
CA PRO A 406 2.24 -28.12 2.24
C PRO A 406 2.07 -26.64 1.84
N ALA A 407 3.17 -25.92 1.58
CA ALA A 407 3.12 -24.47 1.31
C ALA A 407 2.56 -24.14 -0.09
N GLU A 408 2.58 -25.15 -0.94
CA GLU A 408 2.12 -25.19 -2.32
C GLU A 408 0.59 -25.10 -2.37
N LEU A 409 -0.09 -25.79 -1.43
CA LEU A 409 -1.56 -25.79 -1.31
C LEU A 409 -2.05 -24.37 -1.02
N SER A 410 -2.63 -23.78 -2.05
CA SER A 410 -3.10 -22.39 -2.04
C SER A 410 -4.28 -22.28 -2.99
N TYR A 411 -5.28 -21.46 -2.63
CA TYR A 411 -6.48 -21.23 -3.44
C TYR A 411 -6.19 -20.69 -4.85
N GLU A 412 -4.99 -20.12 -5.08
CA GLU A 412 -4.55 -19.61 -6.38
C GLU A 412 -3.98 -20.70 -7.31
N ARG A 413 -3.46 -21.80 -6.76
CA ARG A 413 -2.92 -22.95 -7.51
C ARG A 413 -3.91 -24.11 -7.54
N HIS A 414 -4.19 -24.66 -6.37
CA HIS A 414 -4.96 -25.90 -6.15
C HIS A 414 -6.40 -25.54 -5.83
N ARG A 415 -7.07 -24.80 -6.74
CA ARG A 415 -8.37 -24.19 -6.45
C ARG A 415 -9.46 -25.23 -6.17
N THR A 416 -9.49 -26.32 -6.94
CA THR A 416 -10.48 -27.40 -6.80
C THR A 416 -10.30 -28.11 -5.47
N LEU A 417 -9.08 -28.61 -5.18
CA LEU A 417 -8.76 -29.22 -3.89
C LEU A 417 -9.00 -28.26 -2.71
N TRP A 418 -8.67 -26.97 -2.82
CA TRP A 418 -8.95 -26.00 -1.75
C TRP A 418 -10.46 -25.85 -1.48
N ASP A 419 -11.28 -25.65 -2.52
CA ASP A 419 -12.72 -25.52 -2.34
C ASP A 419 -13.36 -26.83 -1.87
N TYR A 420 -12.84 -27.98 -2.29
CA TYR A 420 -13.26 -29.31 -1.82
C TYR A 420 -12.95 -29.52 -0.33
N LEU A 421 -11.69 -29.32 0.11
CA LEU A 421 -11.29 -29.43 1.51
C LEU A 421 -12.12 -28.50 2.40
N ASN A 422 -12.28 -27.24 2.01
CA ASN A 422 -13.00 -26.22 2.79
C ASN A 422 -14.53 -26.45 2.84
N ARG A 423 -15.16 -26.84 1.72
CA ARG A 423 -16.63 -26.87 1.60
C ARG A 423 -17.23 -28.26 1.71
N GLU A 424 -16.62 -29.26 1.07
CA GLU A 424 -17.11 -30.64 1.06
C GLU A 424 -16.58 -31.42 2.26
N LEU A 425 -15.28 -31.33 2.57
CA LEU A 425 -14.71 -32.01 3.74
C LEU A 425 -14.87 -31.18 5.03
N GLY A 426 -15.10 -29.86 4.92
CA GLY A 426 -15.38 -28.98 6.07
C GLY A 426 -14.16 -28.47 6.83
N VAL A 427 -12.96 -28.56 6.24
CA VAL A 427 -11.69 -28.16 6.86
C VAL A 427 -11.70 -26.68 7.21
N ALA A 428 -11.61 -26.37 8.50
CA ALA A 428 -11.68 -24.98 8.98
C ALA A 428 -10.52 -24.12 8.46
N VAL A 429 -10.87 -22.99 7.85
CA VAL A 429 -9.94 -21.99 7.32
C VAL A 429 -9.56 -20.98 8.41
N ILE A 430 -8.28 -20.90 8.72
CA ILE A 430 -7.72 -20.00 9.73
C ILE A 430 -7.33 -18.67 9.08
N THR A 431 -8.03 -17.60 9.48
CA THR A 431 -7.83 -16.22 9.00
C THR A 431 -7.31 -15.32 10.14
N PRO A 432 -6.87 -14.08 9.84
CA PRO A 432 -6.54 -13.11 10.89
C PRO A 432 -7.76 -12.79 11.77
N ASP A 433 -8.95 -12.72 11.17
CA ASP A 433 -10.23 -12.54 11.83
C ASP A 433 -10.53 -13.68 12.82
N TRP A 434 -10.32 -14.94 12.40
CA TRP A 434 -10.45 -16.11 13.26
C TRP A 434 -9.47 -16.03 14.43
N LEU A 435 -8.20 -15.72 14.16
CA LEU A 435 -7.15 -15.62 15.17
C LEU A 435 -7.48 -14.58 16.25
N VAL A 436 -7.92 -13.38 15.85
CA VAL A 436 -8.33 -12.33 16.80
C VAL A 436 -9.55 -12.74 17.63
N GLY A 437 -10.41 -13.63 17.13
CA GLY A 437 -11.52 -14.22 17.88
C GLY A 437 -11.12 -15.28 18.91
N HIS A 438 -9.98 -15.96 18.74
CA HIS A 438 -9.53 -17.07 19.60
C HIS A 438 -8.38 -16.70 20.54
N LEU A 439 -7.69 -15.58 20.29
CA LEU A 439 -6.67 -15.04 21.20
C LEU A 439 -7.28 -14.59 22.53
N ASN A 440 -6.90 -15.27 23.61
CA ASN A 440 -7.33 -14.99 24.97
C ASN A 440 -6.19 -14.40 25.84
N PRO A 441 -6.51 -13.74 26.98
CA PRO A 441 -5.49 -13.09 27.81
C PRO A 441 -4.44 -14.03 28.41
N GLU A 442 -4.81 -15.27 28.71
CA GLU A 442 -3.89 -16.28 29.24
C GLU A 442 -2.83 -16.64 28.20
N PHE A 443 -3.26 -16.98 26.97
CA PHE A 443 -2.36 -17.21 25.83
C PHE A 443 -1.42 -16.02 25.60
N LEU A 444 -1.98 -14.81 25.52
CA LEU A 444 -1.20 -13.58 25.30
C LEU A 444 -0.19 -13.28 26.43
N SER A 445 -0.49 -13.67 27.67
CA SER A 445 0.45 -13.56 28.80
C SER A 445 1.61 -14.56 28.69
N THR A 446 1.39 -15.75 28.13
CA THR A 446 2.43 -16.78 27.94
C THR A 446 3.35 -16.53 26.74
N ALA A 447 2.93 -15.72 25.76
CA ALA A 447 3.70 -15.45 24.55
C ALA A 447 4.95 -14.59 24.83
N ASP A 448 6.06 -14.87 24.13
CA ASP A 448 7.26 -14.02 24.18
C ASP A 448 7.11 -12.74 23.33
N ASP A 449 7.98 -11.76 23.56
CA ASP A 449 7.94 -10.48 22.83
C ASP A 449 8.17 -10.65 21.32
N GLY A 450 8.99 -11.63 20.91
CA GLY A 450 9.24 -11.94 19.51
C GLY A 450 8.05 -12.58 18.81
N TRP A 451 7.28 -13.42 19.52
CA TRP A 451 5.99 -13.91 19.03
C TRP A 451 4.97 -12.77 18.90
N LEU A 452 4.89 -11.85 19.87
CA LEU A 452 4.02 -10.67 19.78
C LEU A 452 4.40 -9.74 18.60
N ILE A 453 5.68 -9.56 18.31
CA ILE A 453 6.14 -8.84 17.11
C ILE A 453 5.63 -9.53 15.83
N ARG A 454 5.71 -10.87 15.74
CA ARG A 454 5.16 -11.61 14.59
C ARG A 454 3.63 -11.49 14.50
N LEU A 455 2.91 -11.55 15.62
CA LEU A 455 1.46 -11.31 15.65
C LEU A 455 1.14 -9.92 15.08
N TYR A 456 1.82 -8.88 15.57
CA TYR A 456 1.59 -7.51 15.11
C TYR A 456 1.89 -7.34 13.60
N ALA A 457 2.90 -8.05 13.07
CA ALA A 457 3.19 -8.06 11.63
C ALA A 457 2.07 -8.72 10.78
N VAL A 458 1.41 -9.75 11.29
CA VAL A 458 0.22 -10.36 10.65
C VAL A 458 -1.00 -9.44 10.75
N LEU A 459 -1.24 -8.85 11.91
CA LEU A 459 -2.37 -7.94 12.13
C LEU A 459 -2.23 -6.61 11.35
N ALA A 460 -1.00 -6.12 11.14
CA ALA A 460 -0.73 -4.95 10.29
C ALA A 460 -1.19 -5.13 8.83
N ARG A 461 -1.22 -6.38 8.34
CA ARG A 461 -1.72 -6.73 7.00
C ARG A 461 -3.25 -6.79 6.92
N SER A 462 -3.95 -6.61 8.04
CA SER A 462 -5.40 -6.83 8.20
C SER A 462 -6.11 -5.54 8.69
N PRO A 463 -6.11 -4.45 7.90
CA PRO A 463 -6.52 -3.12 8.35
C PRO A 463 -8.00 -3.02 8.77
N HIS A 464 -8.86 -3.93 8.30
CA HIS A 464 -10.27 -4.01 8.71
C HIS A 464 -10.41 -4.32 10.21
N LEU A 465 -9.50 -5.12 10.77
CA LEU A 465 -9.50 -5.51 12.19
C LEU A 465 -9.08 -4.39 13.13
N LEU A 466 -8.46 -3.30 12.65
CA LEU A 466 -7.96 -2.21 13.51
C LEU A 466 -9.05 -1.65 14.45
N SER A 467 -10.30 -1.59 13.98
CA SER A 467 -11.45 -1.12 14.79
C SER A 467 -11.75 -2.00 16.01
N GLN A 468 -11.62 -3.33 15.86
CA GLN A 468 -11.76 -4.33 16.92
C GLN A 468 -10.51 -4.36 17.81
N LEU A 469 -9.33 -4.41 17.18
CA LEU A 469 -8.03 -4.48 17.86
C LEU A 469 -7.77 -3.26 18.77
N ARG A 470 -8.21 -2.05 18.39
CA ARG A 470 -8.12 -0.85 19.25
C ARG A 470 -8.77 -1.03 20.63
N ARG A 471 -9.79 -1.88 20.73
CA ARG A 471 -10.56 -2.15 21.95
C ARG A 471 -10.34 -3.56 22.52
N MET A 472 -9.49 -4.37 21.89
CA MET A 472 -9.22 -5.73 22.34
C MET A 472 -8.50 -5.72 23.70
N PRO A 473 -9.06 -6.33 24.75
CA PRO A 473 -8.40 -6.40 26.04
C PRO A 473 -7.12 -7.22 25.94
N SER A 474 -6.10 -6.78 26.69
CA SER A 474 -4.82 -7.47 26.83
C SER A 474 -3.98 -7.69 25.56
N LEU A 475 -4.33 -7.05 24.43
CA LEU A 475 -3.52 -7.11 23.20
C LEU A 475 -2.13 -6.47 23.37
N ILE A 476 -2.04 -5.38 24.14
CA ILE A 476 -0.86 -4.51 24.21
C ILE A 476 -0.05 -4.81 25.48
N ARG A 477 1.15 -5.38 25.34
CA ARG A 477 2.11 -5.56 26.45
C ARG A 477 2.79 -4.25 26.83
N LEU A 478 2.73 -3.90 28.10
CA LEU A 478 3.33 -2.70 28.70
C LEU A 478 4.76 -2.96 29.22
N GLU A 479 5.50 -1.90 29.52
CA GLU A 479 6.89 -1.97 30.04
C GLU A 479 7.01 -2.72 31.37
N ASP A 480 5.96 -2.72 32.20
CA ASP A 480 5.87 -3.48 33.46
C ASP A 480 5.52 -4.97 33.27
N GLY A 481 5.32 -5.41 32.02
CA GLY A 481 4.93 -6.78 31.66
C GLY A 481 3.43 -7.06 31.76
N SER A 482 2.61 -6.12 32.23
CA SER A 482 1.15 -6.23 32.20
C SER A 482 0.60 -6.03 30.78
N HIS A 483 -0.68 -6.32 30.59
CA HIS A 483 -1.33 -6.32 29.26
C HIS A 483 -2.61 -5.48 29.27
N ALA A 484 -2.70 -4.51 28.37
CA ALA A 484 -3.80 -3.54 28.25
C ALA A 484 -4.48 -3.57 26.88
N ALA A 485 -5.62 -2.88 26.75
CA ALA A 485 -6.17 -2.48 25.46
C ALA A 485 -5.46 -1.22 24.95
N ALA A 486 -5.43 -1.00 23.63
CA ALA A 486 -4.89 0.23 23.07
C ALA A 486 -5.73 1.46 23.48
N PHE A 487 -7.05 1.32 23.51
CA PHE A 487 -8.00 2.36 23.92
C PHE A 487 -9.07 1.82 24.87
N GLY A 488 -9.49 2.65 25.82
CA GLY A 488 -10.62 2.41 26.71
C GLY A 488 -11.98 2.54 26.02
N ALA A 489 -13.05 2.23 26.75
CA ALA A 489 -14.43 2.37 26.27
C ALA A 489 -14.85 3.83 26.02
N ASP A 490 -14.13 4.79 26.61
CA ASP A 490 -14.25 6.24 26.45
C ASP A 490 -13.30 6.83 25.38
N ASP A 491 -12.67 5.98 24.57
CA ASP A 491 -11.66 6.30 23.55
C ASP A 491 -10.41 7.04 24.08
N ARG A 492 -10.15 6.97 25.40
CA ARG A 492 -8.86 7.38 25.97
C ARG A 492 -7.79 6.32 25.70
N PRO A 493 -6.52 6.69 25.48
CA PRO A 493 -5.44 5.71 25.33
C PRO A 493 -5.27 4.86 26.60
N GLY A 494 -5.33 3.54 26.46
CA GLY A 494 -4.99 2.58 27.52
C GLY A 494 -3.49 2.28 27.59
N ALA A 495 -2.77 2.62 26.52
CA ALA A 495 -1.32 2.55 26.40
C ALA A 495 -0.81 3.73 25.56
N TYR A 496 0.49 4.05 25.67
CA TYR A 496 1.19 5.07 24.89
C TYR A 496 2.47 4.48 24.28
N LEU A 497 2.94 5.02 23.16
CA LEU A 497 4.27 4.66 22.66
C LEU A 497 5.34 5.22 23.62
N PRO A 498 6.41 4.47 23.94
CA PRO A 498 7.49 4.98 24.78
C PRO A 498 8.25 6.10 24.05
N GLY A 499 8.17 7.31 24.58
CA GLY A 499 9.00 8.44 24.17
C GLY A 499 10.47 8.29 24.59
N PRO A 500 11.34 9.27 24.29
CA PRO A 500 12.75 9.22 24.65
C PRO A 500 12.96 9.22 26.18
N THR A 501 12.24 10.09 26.88
CA THR A 501 12.17 10.19 28.35
C THR A 501 11.23 9.12 28.94
N PRO A 502 11.45 8.68 30.19
CA PRO A 502 10.44 7.93 30.95
C PRO A 502 9.19 8.79 31.18
N SER A 503 8.00 8.17 31.08
CA SER A 503 6.70 8.79 31.35
C SER A 503 5.99 8.05 32.47
N GLU A 504 5.12 8.74 33.21
CA GLU A 504 4.20 8.17 34.20
C GLU A 504 2.85 7.73 33.60
N TYR A 505 2.76 7.66 32.27
CA TYR A 505 1.69 6.96 31.55
C TYR A 505 2.08 5.51 31.21
N PRO A 506 1.12 4.57 31.14
CA PRO A 506 1.39 3.19 30.74
C PRO A 506 1.92 3.16 29.31
N THR A 507 3.18 2.74 29.14
CA THR A 507 3.85 2.71 27.83
C THR A 507 4.07 1.29 27.32
N VAL A 508 3.93 1.10 26.00
CA VAL A 508 4.18 -0.18 25.34
C VAL A 508 5.65 -0.59 25.51
N ARG A 509 5.88 -1.88 25.74
CA ARG A 509 7.22 -2.40 26.06
C ARG A 509 8.27 -2.01 25.01
N ARG A 510 9.39 -1.43 25.45
CA ARG A 510 10.45 -0.88 24.58
C ARG A 510 11.10 -1.92 23.66
N THR A 511 11.18 -3.19 24.10
CA THR A 511 11.63 -4.33 23.27
C THR A 511 10.77 -4.55 22.04
N ILE A 512 9.45 -4.38 22.16
CA ILE A 512 8.48 -4.57 21.07
C ILE A 512 8.48 -3.35 20.13
N VAL A 513 8.58 -2.14 20.69
CA VAL A 513 8.59 -0.88 19.91
C VAL A 513 9.91 -0.64 19.18
N ALA A 514 10.97 -1.40 19.50
CA ALA A 514 12.22 -1.41 18.75
C ALA A 514 12.11 -2.06 17.36
N ASP A 515 11.13 -2.96 17.13
CA ASP A 515 10.83 -3.47 15.79
C ASP A 515 10.00 -2.45 14.99
N ALA A 516 10.41 -2.20 13.75
CA ALA A 516 9.77 -1.21 12.88
C ALA A 516 8.35 -1.61 12.46
N THR A 517 8.09 -2.92 12.29
CA THR A 517 6.77 -3.45 11.90
C THR A 517 5.79 -3.35 13.05
N ALA A 518 6.22 -3.74 14.25
CA ALA A 518 5.47 -3.59 15.48
C ALA A 518 5.19 -2.12 15.79
N ARG A 519 6.18 -1.21 15.70
CA ARG A 519 5.96 0.23 15.90
C ARG A 519 5.00 0.79 14.85
N HIS A 520 5.06 0.36 13.59
CA HIS A 520 4.09 0.76 12.56
C HIS A 520 2.67 0.29 12.90
N PHE A 521 2.48 -0.99 13.26
CA PHE A 521 1.18 -1.52 13.70
C PHE A 521 0.58 -0.74 14.86
N LEU A 522 1.37 -0.50 15.91
CA LEU A 522 0.94 0.24 17.10
C LEU A 522 0.56 1.68 16.77
N THR A 523 1.30 2.33 15.86
CA THR A 523 0.96 3.67 15.35
C THR A 523 -0.34 3.65 14.53
N SER A 524 -0.57 2.60 13.73
CA SER A 524 -1.79 2.39 12.93
C SER A 524 -3.03 2.03 13.75
N LEU A 525 -2.86 1.49 14.97
CA LEU A 525 -3.93 1.44 15.99
C LEU A 525 -4.27 2.84 16.54
N GLY A 526 -3.46 3.86 16.26
CA GLY A 526 -3.61 5.23 16.73
C GLY A 526 -2.85 5.55 18.01
N LEU A 527 -1.99 4.63 18.52
CA LEU A 527 -1.15 4.92 19.67
C LEU A 527 -0.10 6.00 19.32
N LYS A 528 0.17 6.87 20.28
CA LYS A 528 1.11 8.00 20.17
C LYS A 528 2.00 8.06 21.39
N GLU A 529 3.11 8.77 21.28
CA GLU A 529 3.93 9.12 22.44
C GLU A 529 3.15 10.11 23.33
N PRO A 530 3.35 10.12 24.67
CA PRO A 530 2.63 11.02 25.57
C PRO A 530 2.85 12.50 25.22
N ASP A 531 1.81 13.31 25.33
CA ASP A 531 1.95 14.76 25.22
C ASP A 531 2.51 15.29 26.55
N LEU A 532 3.73 15.86 26.51
CA LEU A 532 4.44 16.38 27.68
C LEU A 532 3.68 17.52 28.36
N VAL A 533 2.84 18.28 27.64
CA VAL A 533 1.97 19.30 28.26
C VAL A 533 0.91 18.64 29.11
N ASP A 534 0.22 17.64 28.56
CA ASP A 534 -0.87 16.97 29.26
C ASP A 534 -0.32 16.12 30.43
N GLU A 535 0.90 15.57 30.31
CA GLU A 535 1.59 14.94 31.44
C GLU A 535 1.95 15.95 32.55
N VAL A 536 2.46 17.13 32.20
CA VAL A 536 2.71 18.19 33.19
C VAL A 536 1.39 18.65 33.86
N LEU A 537 0.31 18.82 33.10
CA LEU A 537 -0.99 19.26 33.61
C LEU A 537 -1.65 18.24 34.56
N ASP A 538 -1.61 16.95 34.21
CA ASP A 538 -2.32 15.88 34.93
C ASP A 538 -1.47 15.16 36.00
N LYS A 539 -0.14 15.14 35.87
CA LYS A 539 0.77 14.44 36.82
C LYS A 539 1.55 15.41 37.70
N VAL A 540 2.08 16.50 37.13
CA VAL A 540 3.00 17.41 37.86
C VAL A 540 2.26 18.50 38.60
N LEU A 541 1.46 19.35 37.94
CA LEU A 541 0.80 20.48 38.60
C LEU A 541 -0.03 20.11 39.85
N PRO A 542 -0.74 18.96 39.92
CA PRO A 542 -1.45 18.55 41.13
C PRO A 542 -0.57 18.45 42.38
N ARG A 543 0.73 18.12 42.23
CA ARG A 543 1.72 18.02 43.34
C ARG A 543 1.94 19.36 44.05
N TYR A 544 1.79 20.47 43.32
CA TYR A 544 2.07 21.85 43.77
C TYR A 544 0.81 22.67 44.09
N ARG A 545 -0.38 22.09 43.92
CA ARG A 545 -1.68 22.76 44.19
C ARG A 545 -2.18 22.58 45.63
N GLY A 546 -1.50 21.78 46.46
CA GLY A 546 -1.86 21.55 47.87
C GLY A 546 -1.42 22.67 48.82
N SER A 547 -2.11 22.82 49.95
CA SER A 547 -1.83 23.83 50.99
C SER A 547 -0.42 23.73 51.60
N THR A 548 0.17 22.53 51.56
CA THR A 548 1.55 22.23 51.90
C THR A 548 2.10 21.30 50.82
N VAL A 549 3.04 21.80 50.02
CA VAL A 549 3.73 21.04 48.97
C VAL A 549 4.75 20.11 49.63
N SER A 550 4.71 18.82 49.30
CA SER A 550 5.54 17.75 49.89
C SER A 550 6.30 16.97 48.81
N VAL A 551 7.01 17.69 47.94
CA VAL A 551 7.86 17.13 46.87
C VAL A 551 9.32 17.23 47.31
N ASP A 552 10.11 16.16 47.09
CA ASP A 552 11.54 16.13 47.39
C ASP A 552 12.39 16.83 46.33
N ASP A 553 13.63 17.21 46.68
CA ASP A 553 14.54 17.96 45.81
C ASP A 553 14.97 17.23 44.52
N THR A 554 14.83 15.89 44.46
CA THR A 554 15.16 15.12 43.25
C THR A 554 13.97 15.10 42.31
N ARG A 555 12.78 14.79 42.83
CA ARG A 555 11.52 14.85 42.08
C ARG A 555 11.20 16.27 41.60
N HIS A 556 11.45 17.28 42.44
CA HIS A 556 11.24 18.67 42.07
C HIS A 556 12.11 19.09 40.87
N ARG A 557 13.37 18.62 40.80
CA ARG A 557 14.23 18.86 39.63
C ARG A 557 13.69 18.19 38.37
N GLN A 558 13.27 16.92 38.48
CA GLN A 558 12.65 16.19 37.36
C GLN A 558 11.36 16.87 36.86
N ASP A 559 10.52 17.37 37.76
CA ASP A 559 9.32 18.14 37.43
C ASP A 559 9.69 19.44 36.67
N LEU A 560 10.71 20.18 37.11
CA LEU A 560 11.20 21.39 36.44
C LEU A 560 11.82 21.12 35.06
N ASP A 561 12.60 20.04 34.93
CA ASP A 561 13.19 19.62 33.66
C ASP A 561 12.09 19.27 32.64
N MET A 562 11.06 18.52 33.05
CA MET A 562 9.94 18.16 32.18
C MET A 562 9.08 19.38 31.81
N ILE A 563 8.91 20.35 32.71
CA ILE A 563 8.25 21.63 32.41
C ILE A 563 9.09 22.47 31.43
N GLN A 564 10.41 22.51 31.59
CA GLN A 564 11.29 23.23 30.67
C GLN A 564 11.25 22.62 29.25
N GLN A 565 11.15 21.29 29.15
CA GLN A 565 10.97 20.60 27.87
C GLN A 565 9.57 20.86 27.28
N ALA A 566 8.51 20.68 28.07
CA ALA A 566 7.12 20.92 27.66
C ALA A 566 6.83 22.38 27.25
N LEU A 567 7.66 23.36 27.65
CA LEU A 567 7.55 24.75 27.19
C LEU A 567 8.31 25.03 25.88
N ARG A 568 9.28 24.19 25.48
CA ARG A 568 10.03 24.35 24.23
C ARG A 568 9.23 23.87 23.02
N ASP A 569 8.74 22.63 23.08
CA ASP A 569 8.36 21.86 21.90
C ASP A 569 6.84 21.92 21.59
N VAL A 570 6.24 23.12 21.70
CA VAL A 570 4.78 23.31 21.76
C VAL A 570 4.23 24.46 20.91
N SER A 571 2.98 24.32 20.47
CA SER A 571 2.25 25.38 19.78
C SER A 571 2.02 26.61 20.67
N ARG A 572 1.99 27.80 20.06
CA ARG A 572 1.86 29.10 20.76
C ARG A 572 0.64 29.16 21.68
N GLU A 573 -0.45 28.48 21.30
CA GLU A 573 -1.71 28.43 22.04
C GLU A 573 -1.62 27.51 23.27
N ARG A 574 -1.16 26.26 23.11
CA ARG A 574 -0.98 25.33 24.24
C ARG A 574 0.11 25.82 25.20
N ARG A 575 1.20 26.43 24.69
CA ARG A 575 2.20 27.12 25.51
C ARG A 575 1.56 28.21 26.37
N SER A 576 0.70 29.06 25.78
CA SER A 576 0.04 30.15 26.50
C SER A 576 -0.88 29.62 27.62
N ALA A 577 -1.62 28.53 27.38
CA ALA A 577 -2.44 27.88 28.39
C ALA A 577 -1.60 27.25 29.53
N LEU A 578 -0.50 26.56 29.19
CA LEU A 578 0.42 25.98 30.18
C LEU A 578 1.12 27.07 31.02
N VAL A 579 1.62 28.13 30.39
CA VAL A 579 2.24 29.29 31.06
C VAL A 579 1.28 29.93 32.06
N GLU A 580 -0.01 30.07 31.73
CA GLU A 580 -0.99 30.67 32.64
C GLU A 580 -1.34 29.74 33.81
N GLN A 581 -1.39 28.42 33.60
CA GLN A 581 -1.52 27.44 34.70
C GLN A 581 -0.29 27.43 35.62
N LEU A 582 0.92 27.52 35.06
CA LEU A 582 2.18 27.60 35.82
C LEU A 582 2.28 28.89 36.65
N ARG A 583 1.85 30.04 36.10
CA ARG A 583 1.76 31.32 36.81
C ARG A 583 0.84 31.30 38.03
N GLN A 584 -0.19 30.46 37.98
CA GLN A 584 -1.18 30.28 39.04
C GLN A 584 -0.83 29.12 40.00
N THR A 585 0.27 28.41 39.79
CA THR A 585 0.70 27.26 40.61
C THR A 585 1.92 27.62 41.47
N ALA A 586 1.94 27.20 42.74
CA ALA A 586 2.99 27.54 43.70
C ALA A 586 4.23 26.65 43.54
N ILE A 587 4.93 26.78 42.40
CA ILE A 587 5.95 25.82 41.97
C ILE A 587 7.40 26.21 42.30
N VAL A 588 7.71 27.47 42.60
CA VAL A 588 9.08 27.90 42.94
C VAL A 588 9.30 27.97 44.46
N ARG A 589 10.40 27.39 44.96
CA ARG A 589 10.83 27.46 46.36
C ARG A 589 11.66 28.72 46.57
N ALA A 590 11.17 29.65 47.39
CA ALA A 590 11.80 30.95 47.61
C ALA A 590 12.11 31.21 49.09
N ARG A 591 13.19 31.95 49.35
CA ARG A 591 13.62 32.48 50.66
C ARG A 591 13.04 33.88 50.88
N ALA A 592 12.61 34.19 52.10
CA ALA A 592 12.19 35.54 52.47
C ALA A 592 13.38 36.51 52.62
N SER A 593 13.19 37.77 52.21
CA SER A 593 14.16 38.88 52.29
C SER A 593 14.69 39.17 53.70
N ASN A 594 13.88 38.88 54.72
CA ASN A 594 14.24 38.98 56.13
C ASN A 594 15.01 37.75 56.67
N GLY A 595 15.23 36.73 55.84
CA GLY A 595 15.93 35.49 56.17
C GLY A 595 15.14 34.47 57.00
N THR A 596 13.88 34.74 57.39
CA THR A 596 13.20 33.95 58.44
C THR A 596 12.41 32.73 57.95
N ALA A 597 12.23 32.55 56.65
CA ALA A 597 11.42 31.46 56.09
C ALA A 597 11.80 31.10 54.65
N THR A 598 11.60 29.83 54.30
CA THR A 598 11.55 29.33 52.92
C THR A 598 10.16 28.73 52.65
N ALA A 599 9.62 28.90 51.45
CA ALA A 599 8.31 28.38 51.08
C ALA A 599 8.14 28.26 49.56
N TYR A 600 7.25 27.36 49.14
CA TYR A 600 6.75 27.33 47.76
C TYR A 600 5.84 28.54 47.47
N ARG A 601 6.01 29.16 46.30
CA ARG A 601 5.40 30.43 45.90
C ARG A 601 5.04 30.42 44.41
N LEU A 602 4.14 31.34 44.03
CA LEU A 602 3.88 31.66 42.63
C LEU A 602 5.14 32.31 42.03
N PRO A 603 5.50 32.04 40.77
CA PRO A 603 6.61 32.74 40.10
C PRO A 603 6.45 34.27 40.12
N ARG A 604 5.22 34.76 39.87
CA ARG A 604 4.88 36.19 39.95
C ARG A 604 4.89 36.66 41.41
N GLY A 605 5.84 37.54 41.73
CA GLY A 605 6.07 38.06 43.09
C GLY A 605 7.30 37.47 43.79
N CYS A 606 8.02 36.58 43.11
CA CYS A 606 9.40 36.24 43.43
C CYS A 606 10.38 37.11 42.62
N TYR A 607 11.57 37.29 43.17
CA TYR A 607 12.69 38.01 42.59
C TYR A 607 13.91 37.10 42.45
N TRP A 608 14.80 37.42 41.51
CA TRP A 608 16.14 36.81 41.47
C TRP A 608 17.01 37.39 42.58
N ALA A 609 17.90 36.57 43.15
CA ALA A 609 18.89 37.04 44.13
C ALA A 609 19.84 38.04 43.49
N ASP A 610 19.84 39.27 44.00
CA ASP A 610 20.74 40.37 43.66
C ASP A 610 20.99 41.19 44.93
N GLU A 611 22.22 41.67 45.13
CA GLU A 611 22.62 42.27 46.40
C GLU A 611 21.96 43.65 46.63
N ASP A 612 21.78 44.45 45.56
CA ASP A 612 21.08 45.73 45.63
C ASP A 612 19.57 45.53 45.82
N LEU A 613 18.97 44.55 45.14
CA LEU A 613 17.54 44.23 45.21
C LEU A 613 17.14 43.62 46.57
N GLU A 614 17.94 42.72 47.13
CA GLU A 614 17.77 42.26 48.52
C GLU A 614 17.97 43.42 49.50
N HIS A 615 18.98 44.28 49.31
CA HIS A 615 19.21 45.42 50.19
C HIS A 615 18.07 46.44 50.14
N TYR A 616 17.50 46.70 48.96
CA TYR A 616 16.32 47.54 48.77
C TYR A 616 15.13 46.98 49.56
N PHE A 617 14.79 45.69 49.37
CA PHE A 617 13.61 45.08 49.97
C PHE A 617 13.72 44.72 51.46
N LYS A 618 14.89 44.81 52.12
CA LYS A 618 15.10 44.55 53.56
C LYS A 618 14.01 45.09 54.53
N PRO A 619 13.42 46.29 54.35
CA PRO A 619 12.35 46.79 55.23
C PRO A 619 10.99 46.06 55.07
N THR A 620 10.87 45.15 54.10
CA THR A 620 9.65 44.45 53.71
C THR A 620 9.90 42.94 53.62
N THR A 621 8.83 42.14 53.49
CA THR A 621 8.94 40.70 53.21
C THR A 621 8.64 40.41 51.74
N ARG A 622 9.70 40.21 50.95
CA ARG A 622 9.65 39.73 49.56
C ARG A 622 10.42 38.41 49.43
N TRP A 623 10.22 37.71 48.32
CA TRP A 623 10.66 36.33 48.13
C TRP A 623 11.72 36.24 47.03
N PHE A 624 12.85 35.61 47.33
CA PHE A 624 14.01 35.49 46.45
C PHE A 624 14.31 34.02 46.14
N LEU A 625 14.65 33.71 44.89
CA LEU A 625 15.09 32.36 44.50
C LEU A 625 16.54 32.08 44.93
N GLY A 626 16.87 30.80 45.10
CA GLY A 626 18.25 30.34 45.29
C GLY A 626 18.97 30.05 43.98
N GLU A 627 20.29 29.84 44.07
CA GLU A 627 21.15 29.43 42.96
C GLU A 627 20.74 28.07 42.35
N ASP A 628 19.97 27.26 43.08
CA ASP A 628 19.40 25.99 42.62
C ASP A 628 18.42 26.15 41.42
N TYR A 629 17.96 27.37 41.14
CA TYR A 629 17.09 27.69 40.02
C TYR A 629 17.77 28.27 38.77
N GLU A 630 19.10 28.48 38.80
CA GLU A 630 19.84 29.11 37.69
C GLU A 630 19.66 28.41 36.32
N PRO A 631 19.66 27.07 36.19
CA PRO A 631 19.40 26.37 34.92
C PRO A 631 18.02 26.65 34.30
N TYR A 632 17.10 27.21 35.08
CA TYR A 632 15.72 27.51 34.69
C TYR A 632 15.47 29.02 34.51
N ARG A 633 16.50 29.88 34.59
CA ARG A 633 16.36 31.35 34.61
C ARG A 633 15.41 31.90 33.55
N ALA A 634 15.66 31.59 32.28
CA ALA A 634 14.84 32.11 31.16
C ALA A 634 13.35 31.72 31.29
N MET A 635 13.08 30.47 31.70
CA MET A 635 11.72 29.95 31.91
C MET A 635 11.02 30.65 33.08
N LEU A 636 11.69 30.77 34.22
CA LEU A 636 11.09 31.35 35.43
C LEU A 636 10.88 32.87 35.29
N THR A 637 11.73 33.56 34.54
CA THR A 637 11.52 34.97 34.16
C THR A 637 10.30 35.13 33.23
N GLU A 638 10.07 34.24 32.26
CA GLU A 638 8.83 34.23 31.44
C GLU A 638 7.56 33.95 32.28
N LEU A 639 7.68 33.11 33.32
CA LEU A 639 6.61 32.88 34.30
C LEU A 639 6.41 34.06 35.28
N GLY A 640 7.33 35.04 35.31
CA GLY A 640 7.13 36.31 36.03
C GLY A 640 8.00 36.51 37.28
N VAL A 641 9.07 35.74 37.46
CA VAL A 641 10.14 36.06 38.43
C VAL A 641 10.94 37.25 37.91
N SER A 642 11.12 38.29 38.73
CA SER A 642 11.68 39.57 38.26
C SER A 642 13.16 39.77 38.65
N GLU A 643 13.96 40.29 37.73
CA GLU A 643 15.35 40.75 37.98
C GLU A 643 15.41 42.21 38.49
N HIS A 644 14.27 42.90 38.51
CA HIS A 644 14.14 44.32 38.89
C HIS A 644 12.94 44.51 39.82
N VAL A 645 12.93 45.58 40.63
CA VAL A 645 11.74 45.98 41.43
C VAL A 645 10.50 46.04 40.53
N TYR A 646 9.42 45.36 40.93
CA TYR A 646 8.19 45.36 40.16
C TYR A 646 7.55 46.75 40.17
N VAL A 647 7.15 47.24 38.99
CA VAL A 647 6.46 48.53 38.83
C VAL A 647 5.12 48.27 38.16
N ALA A 648 4.05 48.67 38.85
CA ALA A 648 2.72 48.67 38.30
C ALA A 648 2.55 49.97 37.49
N GLU A 649 2.79 49.89 36.18
CA GLU A 649 2.53 50.98 35.25
C GLU A 649 1.83 50.50 33.98
N ARG A 650 0.80 51.25 33.57
CA ARG A 650 0.08 51.04 32.32
C ARG A 650 0.86 51.64 31.15
N LEU A 651 1.04 50.85 30.09
CA LEU A 651 1.71 51.31 28.87
C LEU A 651 0.87 52.37 28.14
N ALA A 652 1.57 53.32 27.51
CA ALA A 652 0.94 54.30 26.63
C ALA A 652 0.45 53.66 25.33
N THR A 653 -0.69 54.11 24.83
CA THR A 653 -1.15 53.81 23.47
C THR A 653 -0.22 54.44 22.42
N ALA A 654 -0.29 53.97 21.16
CA ALA A 654 0.47 54.54 20.04
C ALA A 654 0.22 56.06 19.82
N ALA A 655 -0.90 56.59 20.30
CA ALA A 655 -1.24 58.01 20.28
C ALA A 655 -0.79 58.78 21.56
N GLY A 656 0.09 58.19 22.37
CA GLY A 656 0.79 58.87 23.48
C GLY A 656 -0.04 59.09 24.74
N TYR A 657 -1.18 58.41 24.92
CA TYR A 657 -2.00 58.50 26.14
C TYR A 657 -2.19 57.13 26.82
N VAL A 658 -2.25 57.14 28.15
CA VAL A 658 -2.57 55.97 28.99
C VAL A 658 -4.06 55.99 29.27
N VAL A 659 -4.77 54.88 29.08
CA VAL A 659 -6.19 54.77 29.47
C VAL A 659 -6.26 54.35 30.94
N ASP A 660 -6.90 55.19 31.75
CA ASP A 660 -7.04 55.05 33.20
C ASP A 660 -8.40 54.39 33.55
N ALA A 661 -9.47 54.87 32.91
CA ALA A 661 -10.79 54.24 32.97
C ALA A 661 -11.56 54.44 31.65
N HIS A 662 -12.31 53.44 31.21
CA HIS A 662 -13.11 53.54 29.98
C HIS A 662 -14.39 52.71 30.06
N PHE A 663 -15.50 53.35 30.44
CA PHE A 663 -16.83 52.73 30.46
C PHE A 663 -17.92 53.71 30.01
N ARG A 664 -19.16 53.22 29.85
CA ARG A 664 -20.24 53.96 29.18
C ARG A 664 -20.57 55.28 29.90
N GLY A 665 -20.16 56.40 29.31
CA GLY A 665 -20.39 57.75 29.85
C GLY A 665 -19.28 58.31 30.74
N PHE A 666 -18.18 57.57 30.93
CA PHE A 666 -17.01 58.03 31.69
C PHE A 666 -15.72 57.48 31.08
N HIS A 667 -14.89 58.39 30.57
CA HIS A 667 -13.63 58.09 29.89
C HIS A 667 -12.53 58.95 30.52
N GLN A 668 -11.48 58.31 31.01
CA GLN A 668 -10.36 58.96 31.69
C GLN A 668 -9.02 58.47 31.12
N ARG A 669 -8.15 59.41 30.75
CA ARG A 669 -6.82 59.11 30.21
C ARG A 669 -5.75 60.06 30.75
N GLY A 670 -4.54 59.55 30.99
CA GLY A 670 -3.35 60.37 31.21
C GLY A 670 -2.66 60.71 29.89
N ILE A 671 -2.17 61.95 29.77
CA ILE A 671 -1.58 62.48 28.52
C ILE A 671 -0.04 62.35 28.57
N ARG A 672 0.61 62.17 27.41
CA ARG A 672 2.08 62.02 27.27
C ARG A 672 2.63 60.85 28.10
N GLY A 673 1.97 59.70 28.06
CA GLY A 673 2.39 58.50 28.78
C GLY A 673 2.27 58.56 30.32
N PHE A 674 1.71 59.64 30.89
CA PHE A 674 1.45 59.73 32.32
C PHE A 674 0.41 58.69 32.75
N ASP A 675 0.75 57.83 33.71
CA ASP A 675 -0.20 56.92 34.36
C ASP A 675 -0.43 57.38 35.81
N PRO A 676 -1.65 57.79 36.19
CA PRO A 676 -1.91 58.33 37.52
C PRO A 676 -1.80 57.31 38.64
N ASP A 677 -1.98 56.02 38.33
CA ASP A 677 -1.97 54.93 39.32
C ASP A 677 -0.61 54.19 39.34
N LEU A 678 0.43 54.81 38.76
CA LEU A 678 1.79 54.27 38.72
C LEU A 678 2.31 54.07 40.15
N ASP A 679 2.71 52.82 40.45
CA ASP A 679 3.23 52.41 41.76
C ASP A 679 4.47 51.51 41.64
N VAL A 680 5.33 51.51 42.66
CA VAL A 680 6.64 50.84 42.68
C VAL A 680 6.75 49.97 43.94
N ASP A 681 6.92 48.66 43.76
CA ASP A 681 6.86 47.70 44.86
C ASP A 681 7.89 48.03 45.97
N GLY A 682 7.41 48.13 47.21
CA GLY A 682 8.21 48.40 48.40
C GLY A 682 8.70 49.85 48.56
N LEU A 683 8.39 50.77 47.64
CA LEU A 683 9.01 52.10 47.61
C LEU A 683 8.73 52.94 48.86
N ASP A 684 7.51 52.94 49.37
CA ASP A 684 7.14 53.66 50.60
C ASP A 684 7.97 53.18 51.81
N ALA A 685 8.01 51.86 52.04
CA ALA A 685 8.81 51.27 53.11
C ALA A 685 10.32 51.45 52.91
N ALA A 686 10.79 51.53 51.66
CA ALA A 686 12.18 51.83 51.32
C ALA A 686 12.56 53.30 51.61
N LEU A 687 11.65 54.24 51.37
CA LEU A 687 11.84 55.67 51.63
C LEU A 687 11.65 56.03 53.11
N ALA A 688 10.74 55.36 53.81
CA ALA A 688 10.53 55.50 55.26
C ALA A 688 11.69 54.92 56.10
N ASN A 689 12.56 54.10 55.50
CA ASN A 689 13.76 53.53 56.12
C ASN A 689 15.01 53.90 55.29
N PRO A 690 15.40 55.18 55.24
CA PRO A 690 16.50 55.62 54.38
C PRO A 690 17.85 55.09 54.83
N ASP A 691 18.67 54.74 53.84
CA ASP A 691 20.07 54.30 53.95
C ASP A 691 20.80 54.78 52.70
N LEU A 692 22.12 55.02 52.75
CA LEU A 692 22.85 55.63 51.64
C LEU A 692 22.75 54.78 50.36
N ARG A 693 22.87 53.44 50.47
CA ARG A 693 22.74 52.51 49.33
C ARG A 693 21.30 52.45 48.83
N ARG A 694 20.33 52.38 49.75
CA ARG A 694 18.90 52.33 49.40
C ARG A 694 18.41 53.62 48.72
N SER A 695 18.76 54.79 49.26
CA SER A 695 18.40 56.10 48.68
C SER A 695 19.10 56.33 47.34
N ALA A 696 20.38 55.97 47.19
CA ALA A 696 21.06 56.02 45.90
C ALA A 696 20.39 55.10 44.86
N TYR A 697 19.97 53.88 45.25
CA TYR A 697 19.22 52.97 44.38
C TYR A 697 17.88 53.58 43.94
N VAL A 698 17.08 54.11 44.88
CA VAL A 698 15.78 54.73 44.59
C VAL A 698 15.94 55.91 43.63
N TRP A 699 16.88 56.82 43.89
CA TRP A 699 17.16 57.98 43.04
C TRP A 699 17.63 57.55 41.64
N ASN A 700 18.73 56.79 41.55
CA ASN A 700 19.39 56.45 40.29
C ASN A 700 18.60 55.45 39.43
N ARG A 701 17.99 54.42 40.03
CA ARG A 701 17.40 53.28 39.29
C ARG A 701 15.89 53.37 39.14
N LEU A 702 15.17 53.90 40.13
CA LEU A 702 13.69 53.85 40.17
C LEU A 702 13.04 55.17 39.74
N LEU A 703 13.49 56.31 40.29
CA LEU A 703 12.87 57.62 40.09
C LEU A 703 13.43 58.41 38.89
N ALA A 704 14.75 58.45 38.69
CA ALA A 704 15.35 59.23 37.59
C ALA A 704 14.80 58.82 36.21
N ARG A 705 14.67 57.50 35.98
CA ARG A 705 14.07 56.90 34.76
C ARG A 705 12.59 57.23 34.53
N ARG A 706 11.91 57.89 35.47
CA ARG A 706 10.47 58.21 35.43
C ARG A 706 10.17 59.66 35.80
N ALA A 707 11.18 60.53 35.87
CA ALA A 707 11.06 61.90 36.39
C ALA A 707 9.97 62.73 35.67
N ASP A 708 9.90 62.60 34.35
CA ASP A 708 8.90 63.20 33.45
C ASP A 708 7.46 62.70 33.69
N ARG A 709 7.31 61.51 34.30
CA ARG A 709 6.04 60.82 34.55
C ARG A 709 5.62 60.85 36.03
N LEU A 710 6.39 61.47 36.93
CA LEU A 710 6.04 61.63 38.36
C LEU A 710 4.85 62.58 38.60
N ARG A 711 4.70 63.61 37.76
CA ARG A 711 3.55 64.55 37.79
C ARG A 711 3.06 64.80 36.37
N GLY A 712 1.74 64.84 36.17
CA GLY A 712 1.18 64.97 34.82
C GLY A 712 -0.27 65.42 34.77
N PHE A 713 -0.89 65.26 33.60
CA PHE A 713 -2.26 65.65 33.35
C PHE A 713 -3.13 64.45 32.99
N VAL A 714 -4.34 64.45 33.54
CA VAL A 714 -5.40 63.50 33.22
C VAL A 714 -6.60 64.26 32.64
N GLU A 715 -7.14 63.73 31.57
CA GLU A 715 -8.38 64.18 30.93
C GLU A 715 -9.52 63.25 31.32
N THR A 716 -10.62 63.83 31.79
CA THR A 716 -11.87 63.13 32.09
C THR A 716 -12.99 63.70 31.22
N ALA A 717 -13.65 62.84 30.44
CA ALA A 717 -14.69 63.19 29.47
C ALA A 717 -15.91 62.25 29.62
N THR A 718 -17.09 62.69 29.18
CA THR A 718 -18.28 61.82 29.08
C THR A 718 -18.51 61.28 27.66
N ARG A 719 -17.74 61.76 26.67
CA ARG A 719 -17.67 61.21 25.31
C ARG A 719 -16.32 60.50 25.09
N ALA A 720 -16.34 59.35 24.42
CA ALA A 720 -15.14 58.59 24.06
C ALA A 720 -14.18 59.35 23.13
N THR A 721 -14.66 60.36 22.39
CA THR A 721 -13.89 61.25 21.53
C THR A 721 -13.10 62.34 22.29
N TYR A 722 -13.32 62.49 23.60
CA TYR A 722 -12.71 63.52 24.46
C TYR A 722 -12.98 64.98 24.04
N GLU A 723 -13.93 65.24 23.12
CA GLU A 723 -14.39 66.59 22.72
C GLU A 723 -14.77 67.48 23.93
N ASN A 724 -15.32 66.87 24.97
CA ASN A 724 -15.76 67.55 26.20
C ASN A 724 -14.86 67.23 27.41
N ALA A 725 -13.58 66.92 27.18
CA ALA A 725 -12.63 66.61 28.23
C ALA A 725 -12.36 67.80 29.17
N THR A 726 -12.44 67.53 30.46
CA THR A 726 -11.89 68.39 31.50
C THR A 726 -10.50 67.89 31.88
N ARG A 727 -9.49 68.76 31.87
CA ARG A 727 -8.10 68.41 32.16
C ARG A 727 -7.74 68.81 33.59
N ARG A 728 -7.21 67.88 34.38
CA ARG A 728 -6.74 68.09 35.76
C ARG A 728 -5.28 67.65 35.91
N ARG A 729 -4.51 68.32 36.77
CA ARG A 729 -3.16 67.86 37.15
C ARG A 729 -3.29 66.77 38.22
N LYS A 730 -2.52 65.68 38.08
CA LYS A 730 -2.38 64.59 39.07
C LYS A 730 -0.88 64.34 39.35
N VAL A 731 -0.59 63.60 40.40
CA VAL A 731 0.74 63.10 40.76
C VAL A 731 0.64 61.60 41.08
N THR A 732 1.73 60.85 40.93
CA THR A 732 1.79 59.40 41.18
C THR A 732 2.04 59.09 42.65
N LEU A 733 1.92 57.81 43.05
CA LEU A 733 2.29 57.37 44.40
C LEU A 733 3.81 57.54 44.68
N PRO A 734 4.74 57.14 43.79
CA PRO A 734 6.16 57.44 43.94
C PRO A 734 6.50 58.92 44.12
N TYR A 735 5.81 59.83 43.43
CA TYR A 735 6.00 61.27 43.67
C TYR A 735 5.65 61.65 45.12
N ARG A 736 4.51 61.15 45.62
CA ARG A 736 4.06 61.44 46.98
C ARG A 736 5.05 60.88 48.01
N TYR A 737 5.38 59.60 47.95
CA TYR A 737 6.34 59.00 48.87
C TYR A 737 7.70 59.75 48.84
N ALA A 738 8.19 60.10 47.65
CA ALA A 738 9.47 60.80 47.50
C ALA A 738 9.48 62.27 47.98
N THR A 739 8.33 62.88 48.25
CA THR A 739 8.23 64.27 48.77
C THR A 739 7.58 64.38 50.16
N GLU A 740 6.91 63.32 50.64
CA GLU A 740 6.38 63.21 52.00
C GLU A 740 7.43 62.66 52.98
N HIS A 741 8.38 61.81 52.53
CA HIS A 741 9.50 61.31 53.34
C HIS A 741 10.76 62.19 53.23
N ALA A 742 11.56 62.19 54.30
CA ALA A 742 12.94 62.72 54.30
C ALA A 742 13.93 61.56 54.10
N TRP A 743 14.56 61.50 52.94
CA TRP A 743 15.30 60.32 52.47
C TRP A 743 16.59 60.62 51.68
N LEU A 744 16.82 61.89 51.33
CA LEU A 744 18.07 62.32 50.69
C LEU A 744 19.07 62.76 51.78
N PRO A 745 20.36 62.39 51.67
CA PRO A 745 21.34 62.73 52.69
C PRO A 745 21.64 64.24 52.69
N ALA A 746 21.56 64.87 53.86
CA ALA A 746 21.78 66.31 54.02
C ALA A 746 23.28 66.63 54.25
N PRO A 747 23.81 67.76 53.75
CA PRO A 747 25.21 68.17 53.97
C PRO A 747 25.62 68.32 55.45
N ALA A 748 24.66 68.60 56.34
CA ALA A 748 24.88 68.69 57.79
C ALA A 748 24.82 67.33 58.52
N GLY A 749 24.58 66.23 57.79
CA GLY A 749 24.25 64.92 58.34
C GLY A 749 22.75 64.76 58.62
N GLY A 750 22.28 63.50 58.55
CA GLY A 750 20.85 63.18 58.61
C GLY A 750 20.18 63.16 57.24
N TRP A 751 18.85 63.13 57.24
CA TRP A 751 18.01 62.99 56.05
C TRP A 751 17.11 64.20 55.86
N ALA A 752 16.98 64.65 54.61
CA ALA A 752 16.18 65.80 54.17
C ALA A 752 15.21 65.39 53.05
N ARG A 753 14.21 66.26 52.82
CA ARG A 753 13.24 66.16 51.73
C ARG A 753 13.78 66.86 50.47
N PRO A 754 13.33 66.53 49.25
CA PRO A 754 13.87 67.15 48.03
C PRO A 754 13.69 68.67 47.94
N ASP A 755 12.64 69.23 48.54
CA ASP A 755 12.38 70.68 48.59
C ASP A 755 13.30 71.45 49.56
N GLU A 756 14.16 70.75 50.29
CA GLU A 756 15.08 71.31 51.29
C GLU A 756 16.55 71.38 50.79
N LEU A 757 16.82 70.92 49.55
CA LEU A 757 18.17 70.78 48.98
C LEU A 757 18.25 71.39 47.57
N CYS A 758 19.45 71.79 47.14
CA CYS A 758 19.77 72.00 45.72
C CYS A 758 20.43 70.74 45.12
N LEU A 759 20.51 70.64 43.79
CA LEU A 759 21.11 69.46 43.14
C LEU A 759 22.62 69.30 43.41
N GLU A 760 23.30 70.37 43.84
CA GLU A 760 24.73 70.37 44.19
C GLU A 760 24.99 69.73 45.57
N ASP A 761 24.04 69.80 46.51
CA ASP A 761 24.17 69.28 47.89
C ASP A 761 24.29 67.75 47.99
N LEU A 762 23.85 67.01 46.98
CA LEU A 762 23.85 65.54 47.02
C LEU A 762 25.28 64.95 47.00
N PRO A 763 25.52 63.76 47.58
CA PRO A 763 26.78 63.02 47.45
C PRO A 763 27.11 62.53 46.02
N ALA A 764 28.30 61.94 45.85
CA ALA A 764 28.79 61.46 44.54
C ALA A 764 28.03 60.21 44.04
N GLU A 765 27.42 59.46 44.96
CA GLU A 765 26.61 58.28 44.72
C GLU A 765 25.27 58.60 44.01
N PHE A 766 24.88 59.88 43.95
CA PHE A 766 23.63 60.34 43.34
C PHE A 766 23.91 61.00 41.98
N GLN A 767 23.33 60.44 40.91
CA GLN A 767 23.44 60.99 39.56
C GLN A 767 22.75 62.36 39.49
N ARG A 768 23.46 63.37 38.98
CA ARG A 768 22.94 64.75 38.84
C ARG A 768 21.92 64.81 37.71
N HIS A 769 20.65 64.58 38.04
CA HIS A 769 19.56 64.46 37.07
C HIS A 769 18.58 65.63 37.19
N GLN A 770 18.85 66.73 36.48
CA GLN A 770 18.10 67.99 36.61
C GLN A 770 16.58 67.80 36.47
N GLY A 771 16.13 67.03 35.47
CA GLY A 771 14.70 66.76 35.29
C GLY A 771 14.04 66.00 36.46
N LEU A 772 14.80 65.32 37.33
CA LEU A 772 14.28 64.73 38.57
C LEU A 772 14.28 65.77 39.71
N ALA A 773 15.32 66.59 39.79
CA ALA A 773 15.39 67.72 40.71
C ALA A 773 14.19 68.66 40.51
N ASP A 774 13.90 69.05 39.26
CA ASP A 774 12.74 69.85 38.86
C ASP A 774 11.42 69.11 39.15
N ALA A 775 11.35 67.80 38.85
CA ALA A 775 10.14 67.01 39.05
C ALA A 775 9.81 66.79 40.53
N LEU A 776 10.78 66.81 41.44
CA LEU A 776 10.57 66.73 42.89
C LEU A 776 10.42 68.12 43.53
N GLY A 777 11.10 69.15 43.01
CA GLY A 777 10.99 70.55 43.45
C GLY A 777 12.21 71.07 44.21
N MET A 778 13.41 70.62 43.84
CA MET A 778 14.68 71.11 44.41
C MET A 778 14.97 72.58 44.02
N ILE A 779 15.92 73.20 44.70
CA ILE A 779 16.30 74.61 44.51
C ILE A 779 17.19 74.78 43.26
N SER A 780 16.87 75.78 42.42
CA SER A 780 17.57 76.11 41.15
C SER A 780 18.38 77.42 41.23
N SER A 781 19.43 77.56 40.41
CA SER A 781 20.38 78.69 40.48
C SER A 781 20.16 79.77 39.40
N GLU A 782 20.65 80.99 39.65
CA GLU A 782 20.30 82.18 38.86
C GLU A 782 20.89 82.22 37.43
N VAL A 783 21.95 81.45 37.16
CA VAL A 783 22.73 81.57 35.90
C VAL A 783 22.00 80.96 34.69
N GLU A 784 21.18 79.92 34.90
CA GLU A 784 20.53 79.17 33.81
C GLU A 784 19.41 79.95 33.10
N GLN A 785 18.82 80.94 33.78
CA GLN A 785 17.72 81.76 33.25
C GLN A 785 18.16 82.70 32.11
N LEU A 786 19.45 83.03 32.01
CA LEU A 786 20.00 83.91 30.97
C LEU A 786 20.38 83.17 29.68
N SER A 787 20.96 81.96 29.80
CA SER A 787 21.31 81.10 28.66
C SER A 787 20.06 80.72 27.85
N SER A 788 19.03 80.25 28.56
CA SER A 788 17.77 79.78 27.99
C SER A 788 16.96 80.85 27.25
N HIS A 789 17.20 82.15 27.49
CA HIS A 789 16.50 83.24 26.81
C HIS A 789 17.19 83.74 25.52
N VAL A 790 18.48 83.41 25.34
CA VAL A 790 19.30 83.88 24.19
C VAL A 790 19.74 82.72 23.28
N GLY A 791 19.67 81.47 23.75
CA GLY A 791 20.00 80.28 22.94
C GLY A 791 21.49 80.09 22.69
N LEU A 792 22.35 80.73 23.48
CA LEU A 792 23.81 80.60 23.45
C LEU A 792 24.31 79.90 24.71
N PRO A 793 25.33 79.01 24.61
CA PRO A 793 25.93 78.39 25.79
C PRO A 793 26.43 79.43 26.80
N VAL A 794 26.33 79.12 28.10
CA VAL A 794 26.72 80.00 29.22
C VAL A 794 28.15 80.53 29.05
N ASP A 795 29.06 79.65 28.62
CA ASP A 795 30.48 79.94 28.41
C ASP A 795 30.69 80.91 27.24
N MET A 796 29.88 80.77 26.20
CA MET A 796 29.92 81.60 25.00
C MET A 796 29.32 82.99 25.25
N LEU A 797 28.32 83.09 26.12
CA LEU A 797 27.76 84.37 26.58
C LEU A 797 28.79 85.17 27.41
N ARG A 798 29.57 84.50 28.28
CA ARG A 798 30.71 85.13 28.97
C ARG A 798 31.76 85.63 27.97
N PHE A 799 32.22 84.75 27.07
CA PHE A 799 33.24 85.07 26.08
C PHE A 799 32.87 86.26 25.16
N LEU A 800 31.61 86.35 24.73
CA LEU A 800 31.10 87.42 23.87
C LEU A 800 30.89 88.76 24.61
N ALA A 801 30.60 88.74 25.91
CA ALA A 801 30.53 89.95 26.73
C ALA A 801 31.92 90.59 26.94
N GLU A 802 32.97 89.77 26.96
CA GLU A 802 34.35 90.19 27.23
C GLU A 802 35.12 90.66 25.98
N ASN A 803 34.62 90.37 24.76
CA ASN A 803 35.36 90.61 23.50
C ASN A 803 34.54 91.37 22.42
N PRO A 804 34.31 92.70 22.57
CA PRO A 804 33.44 93.46 21.67
C PRO A 804 33.89 93.51 20.20
N GLU A 805 35.20 93.47 19.93
CA GLU A 805 35.75 93.69 18.58
C GLU A 805 35.50 92.51 17.62
N ILE A 806 35.39 91.29 18.16
CA ILE A 806 35.12 90.06 17.38
C ILE A 806 33.73 90.11 16.74
N ARG A 807 32.74 90.69 17.44
CA ARG A 807 31.36 90.84 16.98
C ARG A 807 31.26 91.64 15.68
N THR A 808 31.89 92.81 15.64
CA THR A 808 31.85 93.73 14.49
C THR A 808 32.50 93.11 13.24
N GLU A 809 33.53 92.29 13.43
CA GLU A 809 34.20 91.58 12.33
C GLU A 809 33.37 90.41 11.77
N LEU A 810 32.54 89.78 12.59
CA LEU A 810 31.64 88.70 12.18
C LEU A 810 30.52 89.24 11.27
N GLU A 811 29.86 90.32 11.70
CA GLU A 811 28.83 91.04 10.94
C GLU A 811 29.37 91.49 9.56
N ARG A 812 30.62 92.01 9.52
CA ARG A 812 31.31 92.44 8.29
C ARG A 812 31.63 91.31 7.32
N LYS A 813 31.88 90.09 7.81
CA LYS A 813 32.23 88.92 6.98
C LYS A 813 30.99 88.28 6.32
N MET A 814 29.89 88.16 7.06
CA MET A 814 28.66 87.54 6.52
C MET A 814 28.10 88.31 5.31
N ALA A 815 28.13 89.65 5.35
CA ALA A 815 27.64 90.50 4.27
C ALA A 815 28.42 90.37 2.93
N LYS A 816 29.64 89.83 2.95
CA LYS A 816 30.52 89.74 1.75
C LYS A 816 30.53 88.35 1.10
N ALA A 817 29.94 87.34 1.74
CA ALA A 817 29.94 85.96 1.24
C ALA A 817 28.84 85.68 0.19
N LEU A 818 27.80 86.51 0.11
CA LEU A 818 26.55 86.20 -0.61
C LEU A 818 26.53 86.56 -2.11
N ALA A 819 27.66 87.01 -2.68
CA ALA A 819 27.68 87.66 -4.00
C ALA A 819 28.42 86.89 -5.11
N THR A 820 29.24 85.88 -4.80
CA THR A 820 30.11 85.22 -5.80
C THR A 820 30.46 83.76 -5.46
N ALA A 821 29.72 82.77 -6.00
CA ALA A 821 30.25 81.42 -6.30
C ALA A 821 29.28 80.50 -7.09
N LYS A 822 29.83 79.85 -8.13
CA LYS A 822 29.51 78.54 -8.74
C LYS A 822 30.85 78.06 -9.37
N PRO A 823 31.07 76.77 -9.73
CA PRO A 823 30.19 75.58 -9.63
C PRO A 823 30.88 74.34 -8.97
N SER A 824 30.17 73.19 -8.96
CA SER A 824 30.70 71.80 -8.94
C SER A 824 31.53 71.33 -7.70
N THR A 825 31.69 70.03 -7.41
CA THR A 825 31.41 68.77 -8.14
C THR A 825 30.59 67.73 -7.34
N GLU A 826 29.98 66.80 -8.08
CA GLU A 826 29.77 65.36 -7.79
C GLU A 826 29.27 64.89 -6.39
N ASN A 827 28.09 64.25 -6.41
CA ASN A 827 28.03 62.81 -6.05
C ASN A 827 26.75 62.13 -6.59
N ILE A 828 26.95 61.03 -7.34
CA ILE A 828 26.07 59.86 -7.49
C ILE A 828 24.56 60.16 -7.74
N SER A 829 24.20 60.40 -9.00
CA SER A 829 22.81 60.21 -9.48
C SER A 829 22.71 59.72 -10.95
N GLU A 830 23.79 59.13 -11.50
CA GLU A 830 23.85 58.67 -12.90
C GLU A 830 24.41 57.23 -13.00
N VAL A 831 23.74 56.27 -12.37
CA VAL A 831 23.81 54.84 -12.73
C VAL A 831 22.39 54.25 -12.65
N VAL A 832 22.06 53.34 -13.58
CA VAL A 832 20.71 52.78 -13.85
C VAL A 832 19.78 53.72 -14.64
N ALA A 833 19.98 53.74 -15.95
CA ALA A 833 19.04 54.30 -16.92
C ALA A 833 18.62 53.24 -17.94
N ALA A 834 17.33 53.24 -18.30
CA ALA A 834 16.67 52.58 -19.44
C ALA A 834 16.91 51.07 -19.68
N LEU A 835 15.87 50.27 -19.40
CA LEU A 835 15.55 49.00 -20.08
C LEU A 835 14.19 49.19 -20.79
N ASP A 836 14.01 48.66 -22.00
CA ASP A 836 12.96 49.03 -22.99
C ASP A 836 12.42 47.78 -23.77
N TYR A 837 11.45 47.85 -24.72
CA TYR A 837 10.81 46.72 -25.51
C TYR A 837 10.70 46.94 -27.13
N ALA A 838 11.82 46.87 -27.95
CA ALA A 838 12.23 46.47 -29.35
C ALA A 838 13.81 46.20 -29.61
N ALA A 839 14.31 44.97 -29.99
CA ALA A 839 15.61 44.14 -29.66
C ALA A 839 15.94 42.82 -28.62
N GLU A 840 15.53 42.21 -27.38
CA GLU A 840 14.62 42.12 -26.03
C GLU A 840 13.14 42.84 -25.46
N LEU A 841 11.77 43.14 -25.92
CA LEU A 841 10.67 42.91 -27.12
C LEU A 841 10.47 43.64 -28.52
N ALA A 842 10.70 42.91 -29.65
CA ALA A 842 10.21 43.02 -31.06
C ALA A 842 10.81 41.91 -32.00
N SER A 843 12.14 41.72 -31.95
CA SER A 843 13.03 40.69 -32.55
C SER A 843 12.56 39.21 -32.61
N ALA A 844 12.60 38.43 -31.52
CA ALA A 844 12.67 36.96 -31.55
C ALA A 844 11.40 36.18 -32.00
N PHE A 845 10.29 36.84 -32.35
CA PHE A 845 9.22 36.23 -33.15
C PHE A 845 9.57 36.16 -34.65
N ALA A 846 10.55 36.94 -35.13
CA ALA A 846 10.87 37.09 -36.55
C ALA A 846 11.95 36.10 -37.05
N ARG A 847 11.70 34.78 -36.94
CA ARG A 847 12.58 33.73 -37.50
C ARG A 847 11.77 32.70 -38.31
N PRO A 848 11.97 32.58 -39.64
CA PRO A 848 11.29 31.58 -40.47
C PRO A 848 11.97 30.20 -40.37
N SER A 849 11.27 29.16 -40.83
CA SER A 849 11.72 27.77 -40.85
C SER A 849 11.75 27.18 -42.26
N ASP A 850 12.85 26.52 -42.63
CA ASP A 850 12.87 25.59 -43.76
C ASP A 850 12.13 24.30 -43.37
N GLY A 851 11.24 23.81 -44.25
CA GLY A 851 10.27 22.75 -43.91
C GLY A 851 10.51 21.40 -44.58
N VAL A 852 10.03 20.35 -43.92
CA VAL A 852 9.69 19.04 -44.50
C VAL A 852 8.34 18.61 -43.89
N ALA A 853 7.43 18.07 -44.70
CA ALA A 853 6.09 17.68 -44.27
C ALA A 853 6.00 16.18 -43.94
N PHE A 854 5.08 15.84 -43.02
CA PHE A 854 4.55 14.50 -42.76
C PHE A 854 3.07 14.65 -42.40
N ASP A 855 2.25 13.65 -42.74
CA ASP A 855 0.78 13.71 -42.63
C ASP A 855 0.23 13.25 -41.25
N ASP A 856 -0.91 13.84 -40.88
CA ASP A 856 -2.00 13.40 -40.00
C ASP A 856 -1.77 12.97 -38.52
N ASP A 857 -2.86 13.11 -37.74
CA ASP A 857 -3.10 12.68 -36.34
C ASP A 857 -2.25 13.32 -35.19
N ALA A 858 -2.54 14.58 -34.79
CA ALA A 858 -2.43 15.03 -33.37
C ALA A 858 -3.41 16.20 -32.98
N PRO A 859 -3.86 16.36 -31.70
CA PRO A 859 -4.89 17.32 -31.27
C PRO A 859 -4.50 18.39 -30.23
N ALA A 860 -5.06 19.60 -30.34
CA ALA A 860 -4.93 20.67 -29.34
C ALA A 860 -6.15 20.85 -28.41
N HIS A 861 -5.96 21.05 -27.10
CA HIS A 861 -6.95 21.64 -26.17
C HIS A 861 -6.29 22.62 -25.18
N GLY A 862 -7.07 23.53 -24.58
CA GLY A 862 -6.78 24.08 -23.24
C GLY A 862 -7.39 25.45 -22.90
N HIS A 863 -7.58 25.71 -21.59
CA HIS A 863 -7.66 27.05 -20.93
C HIS A 863 -8.95 27.89 -21.15
N GLY A 864 -9.41 28.85 -20.29
CA GLY A 864 -8.99 29.36 -18.95
C GLY A 864 -9.37 30.86 -18.71
N GLN A 865 -10.08 31.31 -17.64
CA GLN A 865 -10.51 32.74 -17.48
C GLN A 865 -10.55 33.29 -16.05
N ILE A 866 -10.33 34.61 -15.91
CA ILE A 866 -10.47 35.41 -14.66
C ILE A 866 -11.42 36.60 -14.87
N GLY A 867 -12.21 36.93 -13.85
CA GLY A 867 -13.19 38.02 -13.91
C GLY A 867 -12.75 39.41 -13.40
N VAL A 868 -11.66 39.56 -12.62
CA VAL A 868 -11.32 40.85 -11.94
C VAL A 868 -9.90 41.38 -12.28
N PRO A 869 -9.70 42.06 -13.42
CA PRO A 869 -8.37 42.50 -13.87
C PRO A 869 -7.74 43.64 -13.07
N ASP A 870 -8.51 44.62 -12.58
CA ASP A 870 -7.92 45.87 -12.04
C ASP A 870 -7.32 45.71 -10.64
N LEU A 871 -7.87 44.80 -9.81
CA LEU A 871 -7.23 44.37 -8.56
C LEU A 871 -5.93 43.59 -8.83
N ARG A 872 -5.87 42.81 -9.92
CA ARG A 872 -4.60 42.20 -10.35
C ARG A 872 -3.61 43.28 -10.75
N ARG A 873 -3.98 44.20 -11.65
CA ARG A 873 -3.11 45.30 -12.12
C ARG A 873 -2.55 46.14 -10.98
N GLN A 874 -3.38 46.49 -9.98
CA GLN A 874 -2.91 47.24 -8.81
C GLN A 874 -1.94 46.42 -7.95
N ARG A 875 -2.21 45.13 -7.73
CA ARG A 875 -1.28 44.27 -6.96
C ARG A 875 0.03 44.06 -7.72
N THR A 876 -0.01 43.74 -9.01
CA THR A 876 1.17 43.62 -9.88
C THR A 876 2.02 44.89 -9.90
N VAL A 877 1.44 46.09 -9.82
CA VAL A 877 2.20 47.35 -9.69
C VAL A 877 2.92 47.48 -8.35
N VAL A 878 2.33 46.99 -7.25
CA VAL A 878 2.99 46.91 -5.94
C VAL A 878 4.07 45.83 -5.93
N ASP A 879 3.74 44.62 -6.42
CA ASP A 879 4.68 43.50 -6.53
C ASP A 879 5.95 43.88 -7.35
N ILE A 880 5.79 44.69 -8.40
CA ILE A 880 6.89 45.24 -9.21
C ILE A 880 7.67 46.36 -8.49
N ALA A 881 7.05 47.12 -7.59
CA ALA A 881 7.74 48.12 -6.77
C ALA A 881 8.61 47.42 -5.71
N ASP A 882 8.01 46.50 -4.94
CA ASP A 882 8.67 45.73 -3.89
C ASP A 882 9.84 44.90 -4.46
N ALA A 883 9.65 44.28 -5.64
CA ALA A 883 10.72 43.53 -6.32
C ALA A 883 11.90 44.41 -6.76
N ARG A 884 11.65 45.68 -7.14
CA ARG A 884 12.71 46.64 -7.50
C ARG A 884 13.47 47.17 -6.29
N GLU A 885 12.85 47.20 -5.12
CA GLU A 885 13.49 47.58 -3.86
C GLU A 885 14.35 46.44 -3.27
N ALA A 886 14.09 45.19 -3.69
CA ALA A 886 14.81 43.98 -3.28
C ALA A 886 15.88 43.47 -4.28
N GLU A 887 16.22 44.23 -5.33
CA GLU A 887 17.16 43.83 -6.40
C GLU A 887 18.61 43.65 -5.85
N PRO A 888 19.19 42.43 -5.85
CA PRO A 888 20.51 42.18 -5.25
C PRO A 888 21.67 42.69 -6.12
N LEU A 889 22.83 42.99 -5.53
CA LEU A 889 23.95 43.56 -6.29
C LEU A 889 24.49 42.61 -7.39
N PRO A 890 25.04 43.12 -8.50
CA PRO A 890 25.54 42.28 -9.60
C PRO A 890 26.69 41.33 -9.22
N ALA A 891 27.42 41.59 -8.13
CA ALA A 891 28.58 40.80 -7.71
C ALA A 891 28.22 39.40 -7.18
N ASP A 892 27.02 39.25 -6.60
CA ASP A 892 26.52 37.97 -6.07
C ASP A 892 26.00 37.04 -7.18
N ARG A 893 26.02 37.51 -8.44
CA ARG A 893 25.52 36.80 -9.61
C ARG A 893 26.65 36.01 -10.30
N HIS A 894 26.57 34.68 -10.17
CA HIS A 894 27.28 33.60 -10.91
C HIS A 894 28.52 32.95 -10.28
N ARG A 895 28.46 31.62 -10.19
CA ARG A 895 29.57 30.67 -10.44
C ARG A 895 29.00 29.41 -11.17
N VAL A 896 29.81 28.37 -11.41
CA VAL A 896 29.81 27.54 -12.66
C VAL A 896 30.35 26.11 -12.37
N LEU A 897 30.07 24.97 -13.02
CA LEU A 897 29.08 24.36 -13.98
C LEU A 897 29.49 22.84 -14.17
N PRO A 898 28.88 21.96 -15.01
CA PRO A 898 27.50 21.83 -15.50
C PRO A 898 26.92 20.38 -15.40
N ARG A 899 25.61 20.24 -15.10
CA ARG A 899 24.79 19.11 -15.61
C ARG A 899 23.33 19.56 -15.67
N LYS A 900 22.68 19.52 -16.84
CA LYS A 900 21.26 19.95 -16.98
C LYS A 900 20.31 18.85 -16.52
N VAL A 901 20.26 18.65 -15.20
CA VAL A 901 19.09 18.05 -14.54
C VAL A 901 17.98 19.10 -14.61
N TRP A 902 16.80 18.71 -15.08
CA TRP A 902 15.59 19.53 -14.94
C TRP A 902 15.01 19.27 -13.56
N ASP A 903 14.47 20.30 -12.91
CA ASP A 903 13.85 20.16 -11.60
C ASP A 903 12.71 19.13 -11.60
N ALA A 904 12.47 18.50 -10.45
CA ALA A 904 11.38 17.55 -10.30
C ALA A 904 10.04 18.28 -10.43
N LYS A 905 9.08 17.66 -11.15
CA LYS A 905 7.73 18.20 -11.36
C LYS A 905 7.10 18.67 -10.06
N ASP A 906 6.44 19.84 -10.08
CA ASP A 906 5.74 20.39 -8.92
C ASP A 906 4.77 19.35 -8.29
N THR A 907 5.08 18.97 -7.06
CA THR A 907 4.33 17.95 -6.32
C THR A 907 2.96 18.45 -5.87
N ALA A 908 2.66 19.76 -5.94
CA ALA A 908 1.34 20.32 -5.65
C ALA A 908 0.30 20.08 -6.77
N VAL A 909 0.74 19.79 -8.00
CA VAL A 909 -0.16 19.62 -9.17
C VAL A 909 -1.17 18.48 -8.99
N ARG A 910 -0.71 17.28 -8.58
CA ARG A 910 -1.61 16.12 -8.41
C ARG A 910 -2.56 16.24 -7.21
N PRO A 911 -2.14 16.73 -6.03
CA PRO A 911 -3.03 17.06 -4.93
C PRO A 911 -4.11 18.08 -5.30
N PHE A 912 -3.78 19.14 -6.04
CA PHE A 912 -4.76 20.12 -6.52
C PHE A 912 -5.80 19.49 -7.45
N LEU A 913 -5.38 18.69 -8.43
CA LEU A 913 -6.34 18.02 -9.33
C LEU A 913 -7.22 17.00 -8.58
N MET A 914 -6.72 16.38 -7.52
CA MET A 914 -7.53 15.54 -6.63
C MET A 914 -8.53 16.37 -5.81
N GLU A 915 -8.12 17.54 -5.27
CA GLU A 915 -9.00 18.47 -4.55
C GLU A 915 -10.14 18.99 -5.44
N GLN A 916 -9.84 19.34 -6.70
CA GLN A 916 -10.79 19.98 -7.61
C GLN A 916 -11.74 19.00 -8.32
N TYR A 917 -11.31 17.77 -8.64
CA TYR A 917 -12.07 16.84 -9.48
C TYR A 917 -12.30 15.46 -8.87
N ALA A 918 -11.78 15.18 -7.66
CA ALA A 918 -11.79 13.83 -7.06
C ALA A 918 -11.30 12.74 -8.04
N GLY A 919 -10.32 13.09 -8.89
CA GLY A 919 -9.73 12.21 -9.90
C GLY A 919 -10.62 11.84 -11.09
N ARG A 920 -11.78 12.49 -11.27
CA ARG A 920 -12.65 12.32 -12.44
C ARG A 920 -12.12 13.03 -13.69
N CYS A 921 -12.37 12.46 -14.86
CA CYS A 921 -11.97 13.06 -16.13
C CYS A 921 -12.77 14.33 -16.43
N GLN A 922 -12.10 15.46 -16.63
CA GLN A 922 -12.74 16.74 -16.97
C GLN A 922 -13.58 16.71 -18.27
N ILE A 923 -13.39 15.73 -19.15
CA ILE A 923 -14.10 15.61 -20.44
C ILE A 923 -15.33 14.69 -20.37
N CYS A 924 -15.27 13.60 -19.61
CA CYS A 924 -16.31 12.56 -19.60
C CYS A 924 -16.79 12.12 -18.20
N ASP A 925 -16.35 12.79 -17.14
CA ASP A 925 -16.59 12.50 -15.71
C ASP A 925 -16.13 11.10 -15.21
N ASP A 926 -15.64 10.26 -16.11
CA ASP A 926 -15.22 8.89 -15.84
C ASP A 926 -13.89 8.80 -15.07
N THR A 927 -13.80 7.79 -14.20
CA THR A 927 -12.58 7.36 -13.50
C THR A 927 -12.80 5.96 -12.93
N PHE A 928 -11.73 5.16 -12.88
CA PHE A 928 -11.73 3.86 -12.22
C PHE A 928 -10.79 3.90 -11.00
N PRO A 929 -11.09 3.17 -9.90
CA PRO A 929 -10.19 3.06 -8.77
C PRO A 929 -8.95 2.25 -9.13
N LYS A 930 -7.79 2.73 -8.69
CA LYS A 930 -6.53 1.96 -8.64
C LYS A 930 -6.61 0.87 -7.57
N ARG A 931 -5.60 -0.01 -7.55
CA ARG A 931 -5.43 -1.08 -6.54
C ARG A 931 -5.30 -0.56 -5.10
N ASP A 932 -4.96 0.71 -4.90
CA ASP A 932 -4.91 1.41 -3.60
C ASP A 932 -6.22 2.14 -3.24
N GLY A 933 -7.27 2.00 -4.06
CA GLY A 933 -8.56 2.68 -3.90
C GLY A 933 -8.59 4.14 -4.37
N GLN A 934 -7.47 4.73 -4.79
CA GLN A 934 -7.44 6.11 -5.29
C GLN A 934 -7.93 6.17 -6.75
N PRO A 935 -8.69 7.20 -7.16
CA PRO A 935 -9.18 7.34 -8.53
C PRO A 935 -8.01 7.52 -9.52
N TYR A 936 -8.12 6.89 -10.68
CA TYR A 936 -7.13 6.98 -11.75
C TYR A 936 -7.35 8.22 -12.61
N PHE A 937 -6.30 9.03 -12.77
CA PHE A 937 -6.24 10.09 -13.76
C PHE A 937 -4.81 10.36 -14.22
N GLU A 938 -4.67 10.74 -15.49
CA GLU A 938 -3.49 11.40 -16.03
C GLU A 938 -3.50 12.89 -15.67
N ALA A 939 -2.32 13.41 -15.33
CA ALA A 939 -2.08 14.82 -15.08
C ALA A 939 -1.36 15.42 -16.29
N VAL A 940 -2.13 15.92 -17.27
CA VAL A 940 -1.62 16.31 -18.59
C VAL A 940 -1.34 17.80 -18.62
N SER A 941 -0.05 18.19 -18.65
CA SER A 941 0.37 19.59 -18.81
C SER A 941 0.06 20.08 -20.23
N LEU A 942 -0.70 21.18 -20.35
CA LEU A 942 -1.12 21.78 -21.62
C LEU A 942 0.04 22.48 -22.32
N VAL A 943 0.86 23.22 -21.57
CA VAL A 943 2.22 23.64 -22.00
C VAL A 943 3.26 22.75 -21.30
N PRO A 944 4.19 22.07 -22.00
CA PRO A 944 5.16 21.21 -21.34
C PRO A 944 6.10 21.98 -20.39
N TYR A 945 6.18 21.54 -19.13
CA TYR A 945 7.04 22.12 -18.08
C TYR A 945 8.53 22.24 -18.45
N THR A 946 9.02 21.38 -19.35
CA THR A 946 10.37 21.45 -19.93
C THR A 946 10.61 22.66 -20.83
N LYS A 947 9.59 23.46 -21.16
CA LYS A 947 9.70 24.74 -21.87
C LYS A 947 10.09 25.88 -20.94
N ALA A 948 9.52 25.95 -19.73
CA ALA A 948 9.85 26.94 -18.72
C ALA A 948 9.37 26.49 -17.32
N ALA A 949 10.20 26.69 -16.28
CA ALA A 949 9.86 26.28 -14.91
C ALA A 949 8.60 26.98 -14.35
N TRP A 950 8.26 28.18 -14.83
CA TRP A 950 7.09 28.92 -14.33
C TRP A 950 5.74 28.35 -14.81
N VAL A 951 5.71 27.54 -15.88
CA VAL A 951 4.48 26.84 -16.32
C VAL A 951 4.25 25.52 -15.59
N ASP A 952 5.20 25.05 -14.76
CA ASP A 952 5.00 23.86 -13.93
C ASP A 952 4.17 24.21 -12.69
N ARG A 953 2.86 24.42 -12.91
CA ARG A 953 1.89 24.88 -11.91
C ARG A 953 0.55 24.19 -12.12
N PRO A 954 -0.27 24.01 -11.06
CA PRO A 954 -1.53 23.25 -11.14
C PRO A 954 -2.49 23.74 -12.24
N GLY A 955 -2.59 25.06 -12.44
CA GLY A 955 -3.43 25.64 -13.50
C GLY A 955 -3.10 25.16 -14.91
N ASN A 956 -1.86 24.75 -15.19
CA ASN A 956 -1.44 24.28 -16.52
C ASN A 956 -1.75 22.79 -16.78
N ALA A 957 -2.39 22.07 -15.85
CA ALA A 957 -2.53 20.62 -15.93
C ALA A 957 -4.00 20.16 -15.92
N LEU A 958 -4.38 19.25 -16.82
CA LEU A 958 -5.71 18.63 -16.83
C LEU A 958 -5.75 17.33 -16.02
N CYS A 959 -6.91 17.03 -15.44
CA CYS A 959 -7.28 15.75 -14.86
C CYS A 959 -8.10 14.94 -15.88
N LEU A 960 -7.51 13.90 -16.49
CA LEU A 960 -8.14 13.12 -17.58
C LEU A 960 -8.06 11.60 -17.33
N CYS A 961 -9.03 10.84 -17.82
CA CYS A 961 -8.88 9.38 -17.95
C CYS A 961 -7.89 9.05 -19.07
N ALA A 962 -7.30 7.84 -19.05
CA ALA A 962 -6.28 7.43 -20.01
C ALA A 962 -6.73 7.59 -21.48
N THR A 963 -7.99 7.28 -21.79
CA THR A 963 -8.54 7.44 -23.16
C THR A 963 -8.64 8.91 -23.59
N CYS A 964 -9.07 9.81 -22.71
CA CYS A 964 -9.16 11.24 -23.03
C CYS A 964 -7.78 11.91 -23.06
N ALA A 965 -6.82 11.45 -22.25
CA ALA A 965 -5.43 11.89 -22.30
C ALA A 965 -4.73 11.40 -23.58
N ALA A 966 -4.86 10.12 -23.93
CA ALA A 966 -4.29 9.54 -25.15
C ALA A 966 -4.90 10.18 -26.41
N LYS A 967 -6.22 10.45 -26.40
CA LYS A 967 -6.83 11.31 -27.42
C LYS A 967 -6.14 12.67 -27.44
N LEU A 968 -6.15 13.44 -26.35
CA LEU A 968 -5.58 14.79 -26.28
C LEU A 968 -4.08 14.90 -26.66
N LEU A 969 -3.31 13.82 -26.60
CA LEU A 969 -1.91 13.84 -27.00
C LEU A 969 -1.67 13.33 -28.45
N HIS A 970 -2.60 12.57 -29.05
CA HIS A 970 -2.34 11.78 -30.27
C HIS A 970 -3.51 11.59 -31.28
N GLY A 971 -4.68 12.24 -31.10
CA GLY A 971 -5.86 12.24 -32.02
C GLY A 971 -5.90 13.40 -33.05
N ASP A 972 -6.98 14.20 -33.14
CA ASP A 972 -7.04 15.47 -33.92
C ASP A 972 -7.99 16.50 -33.27
N VAL A 973 -7.67 17.81 -33.26
CA VAL A 973 -8.57 18.89 -32.79
C VAL A 973 -8.31 20.23 -33.48
N ALA A 974 -9.38 20.82 -34.01
CA ALA A 974 -9.52 22.26 -34.19
C ALA A 974 -10.05 22.94 -32.91
N GLY A 975 -9.24 23.83 -32.31
CA GLY A 975 -9.58 24.69 -31.17
C GLY A 975 -9.63 26.16 -31.56
N LEU A 976 -10.31 26.48 -32.67
CA LEU A 976 -10.15 27.73 -33.44
C LEU A 976 -10.43 29.03 -32.67
N ASP A 977 -11.31 29.01 -31.68
CA ASP A 977 -11.64 30.13 -30.82
C ASP A 977 -11.25 29.89 -29.36
N VAL A 978 -10.60 28.76 -29.03
CA VAL A 978 -10.39 28.37 -27.64
C VAL A 978 -9.51 29.40 -26.92
N LEU A 979 -8.53 30.04 -27.59
CA LEU A 979 -7.77 31.17 -27.00
C LEU A 979 -8.66 32.35 -26.57
N ASP A 980 -9.80 32.58 -27.24
CA ASP A 980 -10.78 33.61 -26.85
C ASP A 980 -11.83 33.05 -25.87
N GLN A 981 -12.03 31.72 -25.87
CA GLN A 981 -12.45 30.95 -24.69
C GLN A 981 -11.34 30.83 -23.61
N ILE A 982 -10.24 31.62 -23.65
CA ILE A 982 -9.34 31.96 -22.51
C ILE A 982 -9.47 33.44 -22.14
N ARG A 983 -10.24 34.25 -22.87
CA ARG A 983 -10.26 35.72 -22.68
C ARG A 983 -11.64 36.28 -22.33
N SER A 984 -12.72 35.54 -22.61
CA SER A 984 -14.11 36.04 -22.54
C SER A 984 -14.94 35.69 -21.28
N TRP A 985 -14.94 34.42 -20.82
CA TRP A 985 -15.65 33.96 -19.59
C TRP A 985 -15.28 34.75 -18.34
N ARG A 986 -16.15 34.68 -17.33
CA ARG A 986 -16.02 35.33 -16.03
C ARG A 986 -16.64 34.42 -14.97
N THR A 987 -16.29 34.60 -13.69
CA THR A 987 -16.89 33.78 -12.64
C THR A 987 -18.39 34.04 -12.51
N LYS A 988 -19.12 33.12 -11.88
CA LYS A 988 -20.55 33.31 -11.56
C LYS A 988 -20.80 34.50 -10.63
N VAL A 989 -19.79 34.96 -9.88
CA VAL A 989 -19.85 36.21 -9.07
C VAL A 989 -19.79 37.45 -9.97
N ASP A 990 -19.07 37.38 -11.08
CA ASP A 990 -18.95 38.43 -12.09
C ASP A 990 -20.07 38.36 -13.16
N GLY A 991 -21.03 37.44 -13.00
CA GLY A 991 -22.16 37.23 -13.89
C GLY A 991 -21.86 36.44 -15.16
N GLY A 992 -20.80 35.61 -15.17
CA GLY A 992 -20.51 34.70 -16.27
C GLY A 992 -21.20 33.34 -16.17
N ASP A 993 -21.14 32.58 -17.27
CA ASP A 993 -21.73 31.24 -17.42
C ASP A 993 -20.91 30.15 -16.70
N GLU A 994 -21.23 28.87 -16.94
CA GLU A 994 -20.53 27.75 -16.29
C GLU A 994 -19.06 27.65 -16.72
N ALA A 995 -18.19 27.13 -15.85
CA ALA A 995 -16.75 26.98 -16.08
C ALA A 995 -16.45 25.83 -17.06
N VAL A 996 -16.87 26.00 -18.31
CA VAL A 996 -16.77 24.99 -19.38
C VAL A 996 -16.15 25.58 -20.64
N LEU A 997 -15.50 24.73 -21.42
CA LEU A 997 -14.89 25.06 -22.72
C LEU A 997 -15.39 24.08 -23.78
N HIS A 998 -15.55 24.52 -25.02
CA HIS A 998 -16.05 23.70 -26.14
C HIS A 998 -15.03 23.55 -27.26
N LEU A 999 -14.74 22.31 -27.66
CA LEU A 999 -13.59 21.95 -28.51
C LEU A 999 -13.68 20.52 -29.06
N VAL A 1000 -13.01 20.21 -30.18
CA VAL A 1000 -13.40 19.07 -31.05
C VAL A 1000 -12.38 17.93 -31.09
N LEU A 1001 -12.45 16.92 -30.19
CA LEU A 1001 -11.57 15.73 -30.23
C LEU A 1001 -11.96 14.72 -31.31
N CYS A 1002 -11.00 14.36 -32.15
CA CYS A 1002 -11.08 13.36 -33.21
C CYS A 1002 -12.31 13.58 -34.10
N GLY A 1003 -12.51 14.84 -34.54
CA GLY A 1003 -13.68 15.26 -35.32
C GLY A 1003 -15.02 15.28 -34.57
N GLN A 1004 -15.04 15.10 -33.24
CA GLN A 1004 -16.26 15.09 -32.42
C GLN A 1004 -16.25 16.22 -31.37
N PRO A 1005 -17.34 17.02 -31.25
CA PRO A 1005 -17.40 18.09 -30.25
C PRO A 1005 -17.47 17.52 -28.83
N HIS A 1006 -16.59 18.01 -27.96
CA HIS A 1006 -16.50 17.67 -26.54
C HIS A 1006 -16.55 18.96 -25.69
N THR A 1007 -16.78 18.79 -24.39
CA THR A 1007 -16.77 19.88 -23.41
C THR A 1007 -15.78 19.57 -22.29
N LEU A 1008 -14.84 20.49 -22.03
CA LEU A 1008 -13.96 20.42 -20.86
C LEU A 1008 -14.64 21.12 -19.69
N ASN A 1009 -14.87 20.39 -18.60
CA ASN A 1009 -15.44 20.92 -17.37
C ASN A 1009 -14.31 21.32 -16.42
N TYR A 1010 -14.39 22.53 -15.85
CA TYR A 1010 -13.46 23.05 -14.85
C TYR A 1010 -14.19 23.44 -13.57
N THR A 1011 -13.47 23.50 -12.44
CA THR A 1011 -13.87 24.33 -11.31
C THR A 1011 -13.51 25.79 -11.63
N GLU A 1012 -14.29 26.74 -11.11
CA GLU A 1012 -14.02 28.17 -11.34
C GLU A 1012 -12.58 28.54 -10.94
N LYS A 1013 -12.09 28.04 -9.80
CA LYS A 1013 -10.72 28.18 -9.29
C LYS A 1013 -9.67 27.72 -10.31
N HIS A 1014 -9.86 26.56 -10.94
CA HIS A 1014 -8.89 26.02 -11.89
C HIS A 1014 -8.89 26.79 -13.21
N LEU A 1015 -10.07 27.21 -13.69
CA LEU A 1015 -10.19 28.07 -14.88
C LEU A 1015 -9.52 29.45 -14.61
N LEU A 1016 -9.66 29.98 -13.38
CA LEU A 1016 -9.02 31.19 -12.85
C LEU A 1016 -7.48 31.15 -12.96
N ASP A 1017 -6.87 30.14 -12.35
CA ASP A 1017 -5.40 30.00 -12.31
C ASP A 1017 -4.79 29.90 -13.72
N LEU A 1018 -5.59 29.50 -14.71
CA LEU A 1018 -5.13 29.19 -16.05
C LEU A 1018 -5.13 30.38 -17.02
N GLN A 1019 -6.08 31.33 -16.91
CA GLN A 1019 -5.91 32.62 -17.62
C GLN A 1019 -4.71 33.39 -17.09
N ILE A 1020 -4.44 33.29 -15.78
CA ILE A 1020 -3.29 33.91 -15.15
C ILE A 1020 -2.02 33.49 -15.91
N LEU A 1021 -1.91 32.21 -16.26
CA LEU A 1021 -0.76 31.71 -17.00
C LEU A 1021 -0.71 32.23 -18.44
N LEU A 1022 -1.84 32.31 -19.17
CA LEU A 1022 -1.84 32.92 -20.50
C LEU A 1022 -1.51 34.42 -20.47
N THR A 1023 -2.17 35.20 -19.61
CA THR A 1023 -2.01 36.66 -19.56
C THR A 1023 -0.59 37.05 -19.16
N GLU A 1024 0.01 36.35 -18.20
CA GLU A 1024 1.42 36.57 -17.85
C GLU A 1024 2.38 36.04 -18.94
N ALA A 1025 2.01 34.98 -19.70
CA ALA A 1025 2.77 34.55 -20.88
C ALA A 1025 2.84 35.65 -21.94
N GLU A 1026 1.67 36.21 -22.29
CA GLU A 1026 1.50 37.23 -23.31
C GLU A 1026 2.19 38.54 -22.88
N MET A 1027 2.08 38.94 -21.60
CA MET A 1027 2.80 40.12 -21.09
C MET A 1027 4.32 39.91 -20.97
N THR A 1028 4.80 38.70 -20.66
CA THR A 1028 6.24 38.40 -20.67
C THR A 1028 6.77 38.35 -22.11
N HIS A 1029 5.97 37.84 -23.04
CA HIS A 1029 6.15 37.99 -24.48
C HIS A 1029 5.60 39.34 -25.00
N ASP A 1030 5.65 40.39 -24.18
CA ASP A 1030 5.57 41.80 -24.63
C ASP A 1030 6.84 42.61 -24.26
N ARG A 1031 7.91 41.98 -23.73
CA ARG A 1031 9.21 42.64 -23.40
C ARG A 1031 10.40 41.60 -23.29
N TYR A 1032 10.55 40.68 -24.28
CA TYR A 1032 11.68 39.70 -24.43
C TYR A 1032 12.43 39.62 -25.80
N LEU A 1033 12.21 40.60 -26.65
CA LEU A 1033 12.84 41.02 -27.96
C LEU A 1033 13.21 42.63 -28.42
N GLN A 1034 13.42 43.90 -27.72
CA GLN A 1034 14.57 44.89 -27.03
C GLN A 1034 15.94 44.65 -26.26
N ALA A 1035 15.98 44.59 -24.91
CA ALA A 1035 17.02 45.09 -24.00
C ALA A 1035 18.41 45.23 -24.66
N PRO A 1036 18.80 46.43 -25.15
CA PRO A 1036 19.69 46.53 -26.30
C PRO A 1036 21.05 45.89 -26.00
N GLU A 1037 21.57 45.12 -26.97
CA GLU A 1037 22.80 44.33 -26.81
C GLU A 1037 23.97 45.17 -26.25
N GLY A 1038 24.49 44.81 -25.07
CA GLY A 1038 25.52 45.60 -24.42
C GLY A 1038 26.31 44.89 -23.30
N LEU A 1039 27.58 44.59 -23.60
CA LEU A 1039 28.71 44.36 -22.68
C LEU A 1039 28.68 43.13 -21.74
N ALA A 1040 29.73 42.32 -21.87
CA ALA A 1040 30.14 41.29 -20.92
C ALA A 1040 31.49 41.64 -20.27
N ALA A 1041 31.87 40.82 -19.28
CA ALA A 1041 33.19 40.71 -18.64
C ALA A 1041 33.62 41.81 -17.64
N ALA A 1042 33.72 41.40 -16.35
CA ALA A 1042 34.89 41.68 -15.52
C ALA A 1042 35.01 40.68 -14.33
N GLN A 1043 36.25 40.48 -13.88
CA GLN A 1043 36.71 40.04 -12.55
C GLN A 1043 36.38 38.62 -12.02
N ALA A 1044 37.48 37.92 -11.70
CA ALA A 1044 37.56 36.80 -10.76
C ALA A 1044 38.67 37.10 -9.74
N GLY A 1045 38.59 36.50 -8.54
CA GLY A 1045 39.64 36.55 -7.52
C GLY A 1045 39.09 36.49 -6.09
N GLY A 1046 39.85 35.89 -5.16
CA GLY A 1046 39.56 35.88 -3.72
C GLY A 1046 39.25 34.49 -3.16
N ASP A 1047 40.25 33.89 -2.50
CA ASP A 1047 40.15 32.59 -1.81
C ASP A 1047 39.35 32.66 -0.50
N HIS A 1048 38.88 31.50 -0.01
CA HIS A 1048 39.01 30.98 1.37
C HIS A 1048 38.02 29.82 1.64
N PRO A 1049 38.35 28.89 2.55
CA PRO A 1049 39.58 28.11 2.67
C PRO A 1049 39.38 26.62 2.35
#